data_AF-A0A1H6DIF2-F1
#
_entry.id   AF-A0A1H6DIF2-F1
#
_cell.length_a   1.000
_cell.length_b   1.000
_cell.length_c   1.000
_cell.angle_alpha   90.00
_cell.angle_beta   90.00
_cell.angle_gamma   90.00
#
_symmetry.space_group_name_H-M   'P 1'
#
loop_
_entity.id
_entity.type
_entity.pdbx_description
1 polymer ?
#
loop_
_entity_poly.entity_id
_entity_poly.type
_entity_poly.pdbx_seq_one_letter_code
_entity_poly.pdbx_strand_id
1 'polypeptide(L)'
;MSFPERIATGRNRRFSVPDSDRPTGAREQFAQRLQELITASGLSKAAFARQAAAVEQKLADPPRNRPRFSPQRISDWVLGKNIPHERALTAMVIAVQHARARSGLSAITVQPGLLSLDRWAQWRRQAQDEASSSSGDRSGAVQLAAHDASAQSLTPRPGMGQGRAVGPLAMAPVLPDRFVPRPRQAECVLAALEHRQSPVVLHGPGGFGKSTLASWVCATPQIREQFPDGVLWAQMGPQVEPDRVARSLSEMAAQVSGAAAPQVYVDVAAAAQALRSALTGLQALLVVDDVWSATDLRPFQGLGPGVQLLVTTRRAGLVETVEVEVGEMSVDEAVAVLGVDDADEAVLQPLLARAGYWPLALVMLSGVLRSLVGRHGKDVVEAVRELASELDGASVLALDDLSDTDVARGIARTLEVSLDDLVAVGGPRCLERFVSLAAFPAGQAVPFALLHQLWGISDVRARSEGDRFVGRSLCTVDGQGLRLHGIIRRALRVLNADQLAGFSQRLLVEFRPAEGWHRLAGARMLLADTLAFHLLQAGLLQELGLTVRDVRFLALRLARSGPTAVDADLARYRAAVPDDAGARVLASLMRREALAFTGPLSCHDLAVTLENRALGLDPLPQWLLGLGQARSGGGVRYLHPPLDRDHPALKSCVPAVGVDEFHDVDWHPSGRLLAVAGSHPTVEILDTEGTRKWTMEGPDTVNRVRWSPDGTRLALVGVSDRFDMPHDVETTPEEALRNHHNDVTVYDLRTGREILAVPVLAGLSLLRQSPPALCWSPDSDMICVASDTGVSLYALDAGSGPQPLTGIQHLDEEGEVSLDWHPVHGLLAHTPKRTSDRHHAGLLRLWADPADQSQEPRQWHSRALWGRGGSLMWRPSGRTAVLDLERAVAIVDPFAQRVLWRTEHTREATAYWSADGQQLAVRESAPRLHRGPSRITVWRVPSDEALSSGDLPMPESFVPLRSDHNDRDCVSWHSDSAALVATSDRRLLQMWDTGRLSPAAAARPGQAALVHVRWSSDGRSLAVAGEHGHWMTVHMEGSSPDASRVAAHSSFPFPGRDPATRHRWPQAVGVPAERYPPEGSPVIVNFGPEERQHLIGHWFEPLRVFTSQGRLVTELASPHGAQRWGDACFTPRGDRVVAAAAGADWDDSVFSVWNLNGARPREATARQTYRVSRPAAHHSVIVRVAASDTHAVMLAFPDYIGVFRLSDMHTLCWSKTNSRIYDAAFDPSGRVLTVVGDAGLHFFEVHDPTDPTVRESDATTTGS
;
A
#
# COMPACT_ATOMS: atom_id res chain seq x y z
N MET A 1 -27.32 14.65 -81.02
CA MET A 1 -28.29 14.05 -80.08
C MET A 1 -27.81 14.40 -78.69
N SER A 2 -28.22 15.54 -78.08
CA SER A 2 -29.50 15.89 -77.44
C SER A 2 -29.60 15.44 -75.96
N PHE A 3 -29.60 16.44 -75.07
CA PHE A 3 -30.25 16.62 -73.73
C PHE A 3 -31.38 15.63 -73.30
N PRO A 4 -31.96 15.67 -72.05
CA PRO A 4 -31.66 16.52 -70.87
C PRO A 4 -31.74 15.89 -69.45
N GLU A 5 -31.20 16.67 -68.50
CA GLU A 5 -31.64 17.08 -67.14
C GLU A 5 -33.00 16.66 -66.48
N ARG A 6 -32.95 16.63 -65.12
CA ARG A 6 -33.94 17.05 -64.09
C ARG A 6 -35.25 16.23 -63.91
N ILE A 7 -35.58 15.85 -62.66
CA ILE A 7 -36.50 16.55 -61.72
C ILE A 7 -36.73 15.67 -60.45
N ALA A 8 -36.91 16.40 -59.35
CA ALA A 8 -37.14 16.05 -57.97
C ALA A 8 -38.44 15.26 -57.61
N THR A 9 -38.37 14.70 -56.39
CA THR A 9 -39.43 14.40 -55.39
C THR A 9 -40.46 13.28 -55.65
N GLY A 10 -40.43 12.27 -54.78
CA GLY A 10 -41.53 11.34 -54.54
C GLY A 10 -41.34 10.60 -53.21
N ARG A 11 -42.14 10.99 -52.19
CA ARG A 11 -42.19 10.40 -50.85
C ARG A 11 -42.34 8.88 -50.89
N ASN A 12 -41.38 8.13 -50.32
CA ASN A 12 -41.59 6.72 -50.02
C ASN A 12 -42.26 6.55 -48.65
N ARG A 13 -43.52 6.09 -48.70
CA ARG A 13 -44.26 5.53 -47.56
C ARG A 13 -43.52 4.29 -47.05
N ARG A 14 -43.20 4.28 -45.76
CA ARG A 14 -42.87 3.07 -45.00
C ARG A 14 -44.13 2.23 -44.86
N PHE A 15 -44.09 0.98 -45.31
CA PHE A 15 -44.94 -0.10 -44.81
C PHE A 15 -44.22 -0.77 -43.63
N SER A 16 -44.96 -0.95 -42.55
CA SER A 16 -44.60 -1.65 -41.32
C SER A 16 -44.55 -3.16 -41.53
N VAL A 17 -43.49 -3.79 -41.02
CA VAL A 17 -43.36 -5.24 -40.80
C VAL A 17 -43.55 -5.50 -39.29
N PRO A 18 -44.13 -6.63 -38.84
CA PRO A 18 -44.47 -6.85 -37.43
C PRO A 18 -43.22 -7.13 -36.57
N ASP A 19 -43.10 -6.42 -35.44
CA ASP A 19 -42.09 -6.59 -34.39
C ASP A 19 -42.31 -7.95 -33.68
N SER A 20 -41.48 -8.96 -33.95
CA SER A 20 -41.42 -10.19 -33.13
C SER A 20 -40.00 -10.77 -32.95
N ASP A 21 -38.95 -9.99 -33.20
CA ASP A 21 -37.57 -10.36 -32.84
C ASP A 21 -36.78 -9.12 -32.40
N ARG A 22 -37.07 -8.63 -31.19
CA ARG A 22 -36.15 -7.75 -30.46
C ARG A 22 -35.36 -8.59 -29.46
N PRO A 23 -34.03 -8.40 -29.33
CA PRO A 23 -33.28 -9.02 -28.25
C PRO A 23 -33.83 -8.51 -26.91
N THR A 24 -34.27 -9.43 -26.05
CA THR A 24 -34.81 -9.13 -24.71
C THR A 24 -33.71 -8.52 -23.84
N GLY A 25 -33.99 -7.35 -23.25
CA GLY A 25 -33.04 -6.64 -22.38
C GLY A 25 -32.65 -7.46 -21.15
N ALA A 26 -31.47 -7.22 -20.59
CA ALA A 26 -30.95 -7.93 -19.41
C ALA A 26 -31.92 -7.88 -18.21
N ARG A 27 -32.69 -6.79 -18.07
CA ARG A 27 -33.72 -6.62 -17.04
C ARG A 27 -34.96 -7.48 -17.28
N GLU A 28 -35.33 -7.70 -18.53
CA GLU A 28 -36.44 -8.57 -18.93
C GLU A 28 -36.05 -10.04 -18.75
N GLN A 29 -34.81 -10.40 -19.12
CA GLN A 29 -34.23 -11.72 -18.84
C GLN A 29 -34.13 -12.00 -17.33
N PHE A 30 -33.73 -11.01 -16.53
CA PHE A 30 -33.69 -11.13 -15.07
C PHE A 30 -35.09 -11.39 -14.49
N ALA A 31 -36.09 -10.66 -14.96
CA ALA A 31 -37.46 -10.80 -14.51
C ALA A 31 -38.06 -12.17 -14.91
N GLN A 32 -37.72 -12.65 -16.11
CA GLN A 32 -38.09 -13.98 -16.59
C GLN A 32 -37.47 -15.09 -15.73
N ARG A 33 -36.17 -15.00 -15.42
CA ARG A 33 -35.50 -15.94 -14.51
C ARG A 33 -36.11 -15.90 -13.11
N LEU A 34 -36.57 -14.75 -12.64
CA LEU A 34 -37.20 -14.63 -11.32
C LEU A 34 -38.56 -15.35 -11.31
N GLN A 35 -39.30 -15.24 -12.42
CA GLN A 35 -40.54 -16.00 -12.60
C GLN A 35 -40.27 -17.50 -12.64
N GLU A 36 -39.20 -17.94 -13.30
CA GLU A 36 -38.77 -19.35 -13.31
C GLU A 36 -38.40 -19.85 -11.91
N LEU A 37 -37.67 -19.04 -11.11
CA LEU A 37 -37.34 -19.36 -9.72
C LEU A 37 -38.59 -19.60 -8.87
N ILE A 38 -39.56 -18.67 -8.95
CA ILE A 38 -40.80 -18.77 -8.19
C ILE A 38 -41.60 -19.99 -8.64
N THR A 39 -41.68 -20.24 -9.95
CA THR A 39 -42.38 -21.40 -10.50
C THR A 39 -41.73 -22.71 -10.05
N ALA A 40 -40.40 -22.75 -9.96
CA ALA A 40 -39.63 -23.91 -9.48
C ALA A 40 -39.90 -24.27 -8.01
N SER A 41 -40.53 -23.38 -7.23
CA SER A 41 -40.97 -23.69 -5.85
C SER A 41 -42.21 -24.58 -5.79
N GLY A 42 -43.03 -24.62 -6.86
CA GLY A 42 -44.34 -25.28 -6.84
C GLY A 42 -45.38 -24.61 -5.92
N LEU A 43 -45.04 -23.49 -5.28
CA LEU A 43 -45.92 -22.77 -4.36
C LEU A 43 -46.73 -21.69 -5.08
N SER A 44 -47.95 -21.42 -4.59
CA SER A 44 -48.67 -20.22 -5.01
C SER A 44 -47.88 -18.96 -4.63
N LYS A 45 -47.99 -17.89 -5.41
CA LYS A 45 -47.23 -16.64 -5.21
C LYS A 45 -47.35 -16.07 -3.79
N ALA A 46 -48.53 -16.20 -3.16
CA ALA A 46 -48.77 -15.77 -1.79
C ALA A 46 -48.13 -16.69 -0.74
N ALA A 47 -48.08 -18.01 -0.98
CA ALA A 47 -47.37 -18.95 -0.13
C ALA A 47 -45.86 -18.75 -0.23
N PHE A 48 -45.34 -18.57 -1.45
CA PHE A 48 -43.94 -18.28 -1.70
C PHE A 48 -43.49 -16.97 -1.01
N ALA A 49 -44.28 -15.90 -1.11
CA ALA A 49 -43.99 -14.64 -0.42
C ALA A 49 -43.85 -14.81 1.10
N ARG A 50 -44.77 -15.56 1.73
CA ARG A 50 -44.74 -15.82 3.17
C ARG A 50 -43.51 -16.65 3.57
N GLN A 51 -43.17 -17.64 2.76
CA GLN A 51 -42.01 -18.49 3.03
C GLN A 51 -40.69 -17.73 2.87
N ALA A 52 -40.54 -16.95 1.79
CA ALA A 52 -39.37 -16.09 1.59
C ALA A 52 -39.23 -15.03 2.69
N ALA A 53 -40.34 -14.44 3.16
CA ALA A 53 -40.33 -13.54 4.32
C ALA A 53 -39.82 -14.21 5.60
N ALA A 54 -40.26 -15.44 5.87
CA ALA A 54 -39.85 -16.19 7.04
C ALA A 54 -38.37 -16.61 6.98
N VAL A 55 -37.86 -16.92 5.79
CA VAL A 55 -36.45 -17.21 5.56
C VAL A 55 -35.60 -15.95 5.74
N GLU A 56 -36.03 -14.81 5.17
CA GLU A 56 -35.31 -13.54 5.29
C GLU A 56 -35.16 -13.09 6.75
N GLN A 57 -36.17 -13.35 7.59
CA GLN A 57 -36.13 -13.05 9.03
C GLN A 57 -35.14 -13.91 9.83
N LYS A 58 -34.72 -15.06 9.29
CA LYS A 58 -33.80 -16.00 9.94
C LYS A 58 -32.34 -15.83 9.49
N LEU A 59 -32.07 -15.02 8.47
CA LEU A 59 -30.69 -14.68 8.06
C LEU A 59 -30.05 -13.74 9.09
N ALA A 60 -28.77 -13.94 9.41
CA ALA A 60 -28.01 -13.12 10.37
C ALA A 60 -28.06 -11.61 10.01
N ASP A 61 -27.98 -10.73 11.02
CA ASP A 61 -28.26 -9.29 10.97
C ASP A 61 -29.71 -8.91 10.63
N PRO A 62 -30.58 -8.65 11.61
CA PRO A 62 -31.95 -8.20 11.34
C PRO A 62 -31.94 -6.80 10.70
N PRO A 63 -32.65 -6.57 9.57
CA PRO A 63 -32.74 -5.24 9.00
C PRO A 63 -33.48 -4.30 9.97
N ARG A 64 -32.99 -3.07 10.14
CA ARG A 64 -33.67 -2.03 10.94
C ARG A 64 -35.10 -1.72 10.46
N ASN A 65 -35.45 -2.07 9.21
CA ASN A 65 -36.80 -1.98 8.66
C ASN A 65 -37.20 -3.31 8.01
N ARG A 66 -38.35 -3.89 8.39
CA ARG A 66 -38.89 -5.12 7.78
C ARG A 66 -39.10 -4.95 6.27
N PRO A 67 -38.48 -5.76 5.39
CA PRO A 67 -38.94 -5.88 4.00
C PRO A 67 -40.24 -6.70 3.98
N ARG A 68 -41.34 -6.12 3.47
CA ARG A 68 -42.57 -6.88 3.22
C ARG A 68 -42.42 -7.61 1.89
N PHE A 69 -41.99 -8.88 1.89
CA PHE A 69 -42.37 -9.80 0.81
C PHE A 69 -43.90 -9.77 0.72
N SER A 70 -44.43 -9.21 -0.36
CA SER A 70 -45.86 -9.18 -0.64
C SER A 70 -46.11 -9.72 -2.04
N PRO A 71 -47.28 -10.30 -2.31
CA PRO A 71 -47.62 -10.76 -3.66
C PRO A 71 -47.45 -9.65 -4.72
N GLN A 72 -47.73 -8.40 -4.33
CA GLN A 72 -47.56 -7.22 -5.20
C GLN A 72 -46.09 -6.94 -5.52
N ARG A 73 -45.19 -6.95 -4.53
CA ARG A 73 -43.74 -6.73 -4.76
C ARG A 73 -43.12 -7.82 -5.61
N ILE A 74 -43.53 -9.07 -5.40
CA ILE A 74 -43.07 -10.18 -6.25
C ILE A 74 -43.58 -10.00 -7.68
N SER A 75 -44.80 -9.52 -7.88
CA SER A 75 -45.30 -9.15 -9.21
C SER A 75 -44.50 -8.01 -9.83
N ASP A 76 -44.13 -6.98 -9.06
CA ASP A 76 -43.32 -5.88 -9.59
C ASP A 76 -41.90 -6.33 -9.98
N TRP A 77 -41.31 -7.28 -9.24
CA TRP A 77 -40.01 -7.86 -9.61
C TRP A 77 -40.09 -8.77 -10.83
N VAL A 78 -41.13 -9.60 -10.93
CA VAL A 78 -41.39 -10.47 -12.10
C VAL A 78 -41.73 -9.67 -13.36
N LEU A 79 -42.32 -8.48 -13.21
CA LEU A 79 -42.59 -7.57 -14.32
C LEU A 79 -41.38 -6.68 -14.65
N GLY A 80 -40.23 -6.90 -14.00
CA GLY A 80 -39.01 -6.12 -14.21
C GLY A 80 -39.11 -4.66 -13.76
N LYS A 81 -40.20 -4.23 -13.11
CA LYS A 81 -40.40 -2.84 -12.67
C LYS A 81 -39.35 -2.42 -11.65
N ASN A 82 -38.93 -3.34 -10.78
CA ASN A 82 -37.84 -3.15 -9.82
C ASN A 82 -36.98 -4.41 -9.75
N ILE A 83 -35.72 -4.26 -9.35
CA ILE A 83 -34.80 -5.40 -9.15
C ILE A 83 -34.69 -5.67 -7.65
N PRO A 84 -35.00 -6.88 -7.15
CA PRO A 84 -34.91 -7.23 -5.73
C PRO A 84 -33.48 -7.07 -5.21
N HIS A 85 -33.34 -6.73 -3.93
CA HIS A 85 -32.04 -6.67 -3.25
C HIS A 85 -31.46 -8.09 -3.07
N GLU A 86 -30.14 -8.19 -2.91
CA GLU A 86 -29.41 -9.46 -2.81
C GLU A 86 -29.90 -10.36 -1.66
N ARG A 87 -30.17 -9.80 -0.48
CA ARG A 87 -30.80 -10.53 0.63
C ARG A 87 -32.19 -11.08 0.29
N ALA A 88 -33.01 -10.32 -0.44
CA ALA A 88 -34.32 -10.79 -0.88
C ALA A 88 -34.18 -11.94 -1.90
N LEU A 89 -33.24 -11.84 -2.83
CA LEU A 89 -32.91 -12.95 -3.74
C LEU A 89 -32.42 -14.18 -2.97
N THR A 90 -31.56 -13.99 -1.98
CA THR A 90 -31.04 -15.06 -1.12
C THR A 90 -32.18 -15.76 -0.39
N ALA A 91 -33.08 -14.99 0.23
CA ALA A 91 -34.25 -15.53 0.88
C ALA A 91 -35.21 -16.24 -0.09
N MET A 92 -35.37 -15.75 -1.32
CA MET A 92 -36.16 -16.40 -2.37
C MET A 92 -35.54 -17.73 -2.79
N VAL A 93 -34.22 -17.79 -3.04
CA VAL A 93 -33.52 -19.01 -3.43
C VAL A 93 -33.59 -20.07 -2.34
N ILE A 94 -33.31 -19.70 -1.09
CA ILE A 94 -33.43 -20.60 0.07
C ILE A 94 -34.89 -21.03 0.28
N ALA A 95 -35.87 -20.13 0.06
CA ALA A 95 -37.28 -20.50 0.11
C ALA A 95 -37.67 -21.53 -0.96
N VAL A 96 -37.14 -21.41 -2.19
CA VAL A 96 -37.31 -22.43 -3.23
C VAL A 96 -36.65 -23.75 -2.83
N GLN A 97 -35.41 -23.72 -2.33
CA GLN A 97 -34.69 -24.92 -1.89
C GLN A 97 -35.48 -25.65 -0.78
N HIS A 98 -35.96 -24.93 0.23
CA HIS A 98 -36.81 -25.49 1.29
C HIS A 98 -38.16 -26.00 0.78
N ALA A 99 -38.82 -25.29 -0.15
CA ALA A 99 -40.08 -25.73 -0.72
C ALA A 99 -39.92 -27.05 -1.50
N ARG A 100 -38.83 -27.16 -2.27
CA ARG A 100 -38.50 -28.34 -3.07
C ARG A 100 -38.09 -29.54 -2.22
N ALA A 101 -37.33 -29.31 -1.15
CA ALA A 101 -36.97 -30.37 -0.19
C ALA A 101 -38.22 -30.97 0.50
N ARG A 102 -39.22 -30.14 0.85
CA ARG A 102 -40.45 -30.61 1.52
C ARG A 102 -41.46 -31.29 0.61
N SER A 103 -41.46 -30.99 -0.69
CA SER A 103 -42.45 -31.49 -1.66
C SER A 103 -41.99 -32.72 -2.44
N GLY A 104 -40.78 -33.24 -2.17
CA GLY A 104 -40.22 -34.38 -2.91
C GLY A 104 -39.87 -34.06 -4.37
N LEU A 105 -39.84 -32.79 -4.76
CA LEU A 105 -39.56 -32.32 -6.13
C LEU A 105 -38.05 -32.26 -6.44
N SER A 106 -37.22 -33.07 -5.76
CA SER A 106 -35.77 -33.14 -6.04
C SER A 106 -35.46 -33.64 -7.46
N ALA A 107 -36.41 -34.32 -8.11
CA ALA A 107 -36.25 -34.93 -9.44
C ALA A 107 -36.54 -34.00 -10.64
N ILE A 108 -37.05 -32.77 -10.44
CA ILE A 108 -37.31 -31.86 -11.57
C ILE A 108 -36.06 -31.02 -11.85
N THR A 109 -35.48 -31.14 -13.04
CA THR A 109 -34.30 -30.35 -13.46
C THR A 109 -34.60 -28.85 -13.43
N VAL A 110 -34.05 -28.12 -12.47
CA VAL A 110 -34.00 -26.65 -12.50
C VAL A 110 -32.89 -26.25 -13.46
N GLN A 111 -33.06 -25.18 -14.23
CA GLN A 111 -31.96 -24.70 -15.04
C GLN A 111 -30.71 -24.41 -14.19
N PRO A 112 -29.50 -24.77 -14.67
CA PRO A 112 -28.26 -24.54 -13.95
C PRO A 112 -28.09 -23.07 -13.56
N GLY A 113 -27.75 -22.81 -12.29
CA GLY A 113 -27.49 -21.47 -11.77
C GLY A 113 -28.69 -20.77 -11.13
N LEU A 114 -29.93 -21.23 -11.33
CA LEU A 114 -31.12 -20.63 -10.71
C LEU A 114 -31.18 -20.78 -9.18
N LEU A 115 -30.47 -21.75 -8.62
CA LEU A 115 -30.31 -21.93 -7.17
C LEU A 115 -28.93 -21.48 -6.64
N SER A 116 -28.10 -20.86 -7.47
CA SER A 116 -26.78 -20.33 -7.09
C SER A 116 -26.90 -18.84 -6.76
N LEU A 117 -26.47 -18.46 -5.55
CA LEU A 117 -26.50 -17.06 -5.11
C LEU A 117 -25.55 -16.19 -5.93
N ASP A 118 -24.36 -16.70 -6.28
CA ASP A 118 -23.37 -15.99 -7.10
C ASP A 118 -23.90 -15.64 -8.49
N ARG A 119 -24.66 -16.57 -9.10
CA ARG A 119 -25.33 -16.33 -10.39
C ARG A 119 -26.41 -15.26 -10.28
N TRP A 120 -27.19 -15.26 -9.20
CA TRP A 120 -28.18 -14.20 -8.94
C TRP A 120 -27.53 -12.83 -8.74
N ALA A 121 -26.40 -12.76 -8.04
CA ALA A 121 -25.62 -11.52 -7.90
C ALA A 121 -25.07 -11.02 -9.24
N GLN A 122 -24.63 -11.92 -10.13
CA GLN A 122 -24.20 -11.59 -11.49
C GLN A 122 -25.36 -11.05 -12.35
N TRP A 123 -26.48 -11.76 -12.42
CA TRP A 123 -27.64 -11.34 -13.21
C TRP A 123 -28.24 -10.03 -12.71
N ARG A 124 -28.23 -9.81 -11.39
CA ARG A 124 -28.69 -8.56 -10.77
C ARG A 124 -27.87 -7.37 -11.24
N ARG A 125 -26.53 -7.48 -11.23
CA ARG A 125 -25.63 -6.43 -11.73
C ARG A 125 -25.91 -6.09 -13.19
N GLN A 126 -26.01 -7.11 -14.05
CA GLN A 126 -26.33 -6.92 -15.47
C GLN A 126 -27.67 -6.18 -15.69
N ALA A 127 -28.70 -6.50 -14.92
CA ALA A 127 -30.00 -5.83 -15.02
C ALA A 127 -29.99 -4.38 -14.47
N GLN A 128 -29.10 -4.07 -13.52
CA GLN A 128 -28.93 -2.71 -12.98
C GLN A 128 -28.13 -1.81 -13.93
N ASP A 129 -27.13 -2.35 -14.60
CA ASP A 129 -26.31 -1.61 -15.56
C ASP A 129 -27.13 -1.13 -16.76
N GLU A 130 -28.05 -1.96 -17.25
CA GLU A 130 -28.97 -1.60 -18.34
C GLU A 130 -29.90 -0.43 -17.95
N ALA A 131 -30.44 -0.42 -16.73
CA ALA A 131 -31.35 0.62 -16.23
C ALA A 131 -30.70 2.01 -16.14
N SER A 132 -29.37 2.06 -16.03
CA SER A 132 -28.58 3.29 -15.91
C SER A 132 -28.29 3.94 -17.26
N SER A 133 -28.41 3.18 -18.35
CA SER A 133 -28.09 3.63 -19.72
C SER A 133 -29.26 4.29 -20.45
N SER A 134 -30.51 4.03 -20.04
CA SER A 134 -31.72 4.48 -20.76
C SER A 134 -32.23 5.88 -20.38
N SER A 135 -31.58 6.60 -19.45
CA SER A 135 -32.06 7.91 -18.95
C SER A 135 -31.29 9.14 -19.48
N GLY A 136 -30.46 8.97 -20.52
CA GLY A 136 -29.45 9.95 -20.93
C GLY A 136 -29.75 10.80 -22.16
N ASP A 137 -31.01 11.12 -22.49
CA ASP A 137 -31.31 11.94 -23.69
C ASP A 137 -32.38 13.00 -23.41
N ARG A 138 -31.97 14.16 -22.87
CA ARG A 138 -32.68 15.46 -22.89
C ARG A 138 -31.85 16.55 -22.18
N SER A 139 -30.98 17.25 -22.91
CA SER A 139 -30.72 18.68 -22.68
C SER A 139 -29.91 19.26 -23.84
N GLY A 140 -30.50 20.23 -24.54
CA GLY A 140 -29.97 20.87 -25.73
C GLY A 140 -28.72 21.72 -25.49
N ALA A 141 -27.88 21.75 -26.52
CA ALA A 141 -26.67 22.53 -26.61
C ALA A 141 -26.95 24.03 -26.73
N VAL A 142 -26.16 24.83 -26.02
CA VAL A 142 -25.79 26.19 -26.42
C VAL A 142 -24.27 26.26 -26.41
N GLN A 143 -23.71 26.46 -27.59
CA GLN A 143 -22.29 26.53 -27.90
C GLN A 143 -21.95 27.99 -28.17
N LEU A 144 -20.89 28.54 -27.54
CA LEU A 144 -20.23 29.78 -27.96
C LEU A 144 -18.74 29.76 -27.51
N ALA A 145 -17.88 29.40 -28.49
CA ALA A 145 -16.58 29.97 -28.91
C ALA A 145 -15.66 30.69 -27.89
N ALA A 146 -14.31 30.65 -27.91
CA ALA A 146 -13.22 30.10 -28.74
C ALA A 146 -11.93 30.23 -27.87
N HIS A 147 -10.77 29.57 -28.05
CA HIS A 147 -9.93 29.37 -29.24
C HIS A 147 -8.91 28.23 -29.04
N ASP A 148 -8.66 27.51 -30.13
CA ASP A 148 -7.74 26.38 -30.33
C ASP A 148 -6.25 26.73 -30.47
N ALA A 149 -5.40 25.76 -30.10
CA ALA A 149 -4.20 25.39 -30.87
C ALA A 149 -3.90 23.87 -30.73
N SER A 150 -4.61 23.09 -31.55
CA SER A 150 -4.38 21.73 -32.10
C SER A 150 -3.19 20.85 -31.67
N ALA A 151 -3.53 19.71 -31.04
CA ALA A 151 -2.94 18.39 -31.30
C ALA A 151 -4.08 17.39 -31.60
N GLN A 152 -3.94 16.60 -32.65
CA GLN A 152 -5.00 15.85 -33.33
C GLN A 152 -5.58 14.73 -32.44
N SER A 153 -6.88 14.81 -32.12
CA SER A 153 -7.64 13.73 -31.50
C SER A 153 -8.34 12.87 -32.55
N LEU A 154 -8.01 11.58 -32.59
CA LEU A 154 -8.89 10.56 -33.17
C LEU A 154 -9.91 10.17 -32.08
N THR A 155 -11.20 10.40 -32.33
CA THR A 155 -12.29 10.03 -31.43
C THR A 155 -12.75 8.60 -31.68
N PRO A 156 -12.86 7.73 -30.66
CA PRO A 156 -13.69 6.54 -30.70
C PRO A 156 -15.07 6.81 -30.09
N ARG A 157 -16.11 6.28 -30.74
CA ARG A 157 -17.51 6.31 -30.29
C ARG A 157 -17.75 5.31 -29.15
N PRO A 158 -18.65 5.58 -28.18
CA PRO A 158 -19.02 4.61 -27.15
C PRO A 158 -20.19 3.75 -27.61
N GLY A 159 -19.98 2.44 -27.68
CA GLY A 159 -20.98 1.39 -27.79
C GLY A 159 -20.65 0.27 -26.80
N MET A 160 -21.68 -0.27 -26.13
CA MET A 160 -21.58 -1.22 -25.00
C MET A 160 -21.00 -2.59 -25.35
N GLY A 161 -20.40 -3.22 -24.34
CA GLY A 161 -20.44 -4.67 -24.13
C GLY A 161 -19.34 -5.50 -24.77
N GLN A 162 -18.17 -5.55 -24.12
CA GLN A 162 -17.29 -6.72 -24.24
C GLN A 162 -17.00 -7.21 -22.83
N GLY A 163 -17.26 -8.50 -22.58
CA GLY A 163 -16.75 -9.19 -21.39
C GLY A 163 -15.26 -8.93 -21.27
N ARG A 164 -14.75 -8.87 -20.04
CA ARG A 164 -13.37 -8.51 -19.65
C ARG A 164 -12.34 -9.00 -20.68
N ALA A 165 -12.17 -8.22 -21.75
CA ALA A 165 -11.20 -8.45 -22.79
C ALA A 165 -10.04 -7.58 -22.37
N VAL A 166 -9.36 -8.02 -21.31
CA VAL A 166 -7.95 -7.69 -21.18
C VAL A 166 -7.36 -8.31 -22.45
N GLY A 167 -7.03 -7.47 -23.44
CA GLY A 167 -6.17 -7.94 -24.54
C GLY A 167 -4.95 -8.61 -23.90
N PRO A 168 -4.37 -9.66 -24.50
CA PRO A 168 -3.34 -10.46 -23.86
C PRO A 168 -2.29 -9.54 -23.22
N LEU A 169 -2.09 -9.69 -21.90
CA LEU A 169 -1.09 -8.95 -21.14
C LEU A 169 0.25 -9.03 -21.87
N ALA A 170 0.94 -7.88 -21.91
CA ALA A 170 2.04 -7.55 -22.81
C ALA A 170 2.91 -8.75 -23.24
N MET A 171 2.83 -9.08 -24.52
CA MET A 171 3.62 -10.15 -25.14
C MET A 171 5.12 -9.91 -24.91
N ALA A 172 5.84 -10.99 -24.61
CA ALA A 172 7.30 -11.02 -24.52
C ALA A 172 7.95 -10.25 -25.70
N PRO A 173 9.19 -9.72 -25.52
CA PRO A 173 9.87 -8.94 -26.55
C PRO A 173 9.82 -9.64 -27.91
N VAL A 174 9.55 -8.86 -28.96
CA VAL A 174 9.44 -9.37 -30.34
C VAL A 174 10.74 -10.10 -30.71
N LEU A 175 10.58 -11.28 -31.30
CA LEU A 175 11.72 -12.07 -31.76
C LEU A 175 12.51 -11.29 -32.83
N PRO A 176 13.84 -11.42 -32.86
CA PRO A 176 14.65 -10.81 -33.91
C PRO A 176 14.16 -11.24 -35.31
N ASP A 177 14.26 -10.35 -36.30
CA ASP A 177 13.86 -10.63 -37.70
C ASP A 177 14.52 -11.89 -38.28
N ARG A 178 15.72 -12.24 -37.78
CA ARG A 178 16.48 -13.45 -38.14
C ARG A 178 16.63 -14.39 -36.96
N PHE A 179 15.49 -14.72 -36.36
CA PHE A 179 15.44 -15.70 -35.29
C PHE A 179 15.74 -17.10 -35.82
N VAL A 180 16.73 -17.78 -35.22
CA VAL A 180 17.03 -19.19 -35.46
C VAL A 180 16.51 -20.01 -34.28
N PRO A 181 15.57 -20.95 -34.50
CA PRO A 181 15.05 -21.83 -33.46
C PRO A 181 16.14 -22.69 -32.81
N ARG A 182 16.08 -22.84 -31.49
CA ARG A 182 16.94 -23.73 -30.69
C ARG A 182 16.11 -24.82 -29.99
N PRO A 183 15.55 -25.79 -30.73
CA PRO A 183 14.47 -26.66 -30.26
C PRO A 183 14.84 -27.46 -29.01
N ARG A 184 16.08 -27.98 -28.93
CA ARG A 184 16.54 -28.76 -27.76
C ARG A 184 16.46 -27.95 -26.47
N GLN A 185 16.96 -26.72 -26.47
CA GLN A 185 16.92 -25.85 -25.30
C GLN A 185 15.49 -25.40 -24.99
N ALA A 186 14.68 -25.09 -26.01
CA ALA A 186 13.27 -24.71 -25.78
C ALA A 186 12.44 -25.85 -25.19
N GLU A 187 12.63 -27.09 -25.65
CA GLU A 187 11.99 -28.28 -25.08
C GLU A 187 12.36 -28.45 -23.60
N CYS A 188 13.63 -28.24 -23.22
CA CYS A 188 14.06 -28.27 -21.82
C CYS A 188 13.36 -27.20 -20.98
N VAL A 189 13.22 -25.98 -21.50
CA VAL A 189 12.52 -24.89 -20.79
C VAL A 189 11.03 -25.18 -20.66
N LEU A 190 10.38 -25.66 -21.72
CA LEU A 190 8.97 -26.02 -21.70
C LEU A 190 8.70 -27.13 -20.67
N ALA A 191 9.50 -28.19 -20.69
CA ALA A 191 9.42 -29.27 -19.70
C ALA A 191 9.64 -28.76 -18.27
N ALA A 192 10.59 -27.84 -18.06
CA ALA A 192 10.81 -27.23 -16.75
C ALA A 192 9.62 -26.38 -16.28
N LEU A 193 8.96 -25.66 -17.20
CA LEU A 193 7.79 -24.82 -16.89
C LEU A 193 6.51 -25.64 -16.64
N GLU A 194 6.43 -26.89 -17.08
CA GLU A 194 5.29 -27.79 -16.78
C GLU A 194 5.18 -28.11 -15.28
N HIS A 195 6.31 -28.17 -14.55
CA HIS A 195 6.35 -28.61 -13.16
C HIS A 195 5.83 -27.61 -12.11
N ARG A 196 5.46 -26.36 -12.51
CA ARG A 196 4.75 -25.29 -11.74
C ARG A 196 5.17 -24.99 -10.28
N GLN A 197 6.23 -25.60 -9.76
CA GLN A 197 6.60 -25.54 -8.33
C GLN A 197 7.87 -24.74 -8.04
N SER A 198 8.73 -24.49 -9.04
CA SER A 198 10.02 -23.81 -8.82
C SER A 198 10.37 -22.88 -9.98
N PRO A 199 11.07 -21.74 -9.74
CA PRO A 199 11.51 -20.83 -10.79
C PRO A 199 12.36 -21.52 -11.87
N VAL A 200 12.20 -21.23 -13.15
CA VAL A 200 13.10 -21.76 -14.18
C VAL A 200 14.20 -20.76 -14.45
N VAL A 201 15.47 -21.15 -14.38
CA VAL A 201 16.61 -20.27 -14.59
C VAL A 201 17.34 -20.64 -15.87
N LEU A 202 17.34 -19.72 -16.83
CA LEU A 202 18.19 -19.76 -18.00
C LEU A 202 19.53 -19.11 -17.65
N HIS A 203 20.60 -19.89 -17.56
CA HIS A 203 21.94 -19.39 -17.31
C HIS A 203 22.87 -19.66 -18.50
N GLY A 204 24.00 -18.96 -18.55
CA GLY A 204 24.99 -19.11 -19.60
C GLY A 204 25.64 -17.78 -19.95
N PRO A 205 26.69 -17.76 -20.78
CA PRO A 205 27.48 -16.55 -20.99
C PRO A 205 26.70 -15.44 -21.70
N GLY A 206 27.17 -14.20 -21.59
CA GLY A 206 26.49 -13.03 -22.17
C GLY A 206 26.43 -13.10 -23.71
N GLY A 207 25.31 -12.72 -24.33
CA GLY A 207 25.15 -12.73 -25.79
C GLY A 207 24.85 -14.10 -26.42
N PHE A 208 24.65 -15.16 -25.63
CA PHE A 208 24.29 -16.50 -26.10
C PHE A 208 22.78 -16.72 -26.39
N GLY A 209 21.99 -15.65 -26.35
CA GLY A 209 20.58 -15.72 -26.75
C GLY A 209 19.59 -16.18 -25.67
N LYS A 210 19.95 -16.15 -24.38
CA LYS A 210 19.03 -16.48 -23.26
C LYS A 210 17.71 -15.69 -23.32
N SER A 211 17.80 -14.37 -23.43
CA SER A 211 16.62 -13.49 -23.53
C SER A 211 15.80 -13.82 -24.78
N THR A 212 16.47 -14.14 -25.90
CA THR A 212 15.81 -14.56 -27.15
C THR A 212 15.11 -15.91 -27.01
N LEU A 213 15.73 -16.88 -26.31
CA LEU A 213 15.13 -18.18 -26.01
C LEU A 213 13.90 -18.01 -25.11
N ALA A 214 14.00 -17.20 -24.05
CA ALA A 214 12.87 -16.88 -23.17
C ALA A 214 11.70 -16.25 -23.95
N SER A 215 11.98 -15.23 -24.79
CA SER A 215 10.99 -14.62 -25.67
C SER A 215 10.33 -15.65 -26.60
N TRP A 216 11.11 -16.57 -27.16
CA TRP A 216 10.58 -17.58 -28.08
C TRP A 216 9.66 -18.57 -27.38
N VAL A 217 10.09 -19.09 -26.22
CA VAL A 217 9.27 -19.96 -25.37
C VAL A 217 7.95 -19.27 -25.03
N CYS A 218 8.00 -17.99 -24.61
CA CYS A 218 6.80 -17.21 -24.30
C CYS A 218 5.84 -17.02 -25.50
N ALA A 219 6.36 -17.08 -26.74
CA ALA A 219 5.55 -16.94 -27.94
C ALA A 219 4.86 -18.24 -28.38
N THR A 220 5.25 -19.40 -27.83
CA THR A 220 4.72 -20.71 -28.22
C THR A 220 3.25 -20.89 -27.84
N PRO A 221 2.47 -21.68 -28.60
CA PRO A 221 1.08 -21.99 -28.27
C PRO A 221 0.93 -22.66 -26.90
N GLN A 222 1.85 -23.56 -26.54
CA GLN A 222 1.81 -24.27 -25.26
C GLN A 222 1.81 -23.32 -24.06
N ILE A 223 2.65 -22.28 -24.08
CA ILE A 223 2.70 -21.28 -22.99
C ILE A 223 1.41 -20.46 -22.93
N ARG A 224 0.81 -20.10 -24.07
CA ARG A 224 -0.47 -19.36 -24.08
C ARG A 224 -1.63 -20.18 -23.53
N GLU A 225 -1.62 -21.49 -23.76
CA GLU A 225 -2.59 -22.42 -23.17
C GLU A 225 -2.35 -22.64 -21.68
N GLN A 226 -1.08 -22.71 -21.26
CA GLN A 226 -0.69 -22.94 -19.87
C GLN A 226 -0.89 -21.71 -18.97
N PHE A 227 -0.71 -20.50 -19.50
CA PHE A 227 -0.79 -19.21 -18.82
C PHE A 227 -1.78 -18.29 -19.55
N PRO A 228 -3.10 -18.55 -19.42
CA PRO A 228 -4.14 -17.85 -20.17
C PRO A 228 -4.25 -16.36 -19.84
N ASP A 229 -3.78 -15.94 -18.65
CA ASP A 229 -3.78 -14.53 -18.25
C ASP A 229 -2.57 -13.75 -18.80
N GLY A 230 -1.61 -14.43 -19.42
CA GLY A 230 -0.54 -13.81 -20.22
C GLY A 230 0.85 -13.85 -19.58
N VAL A 231 1.77 -13.09 -20.19
CA VAL A 231 3.19 -13.04 -19.82
C VAL A 231 3.51 -11.62 -19.34
N LEU A 232 4.28 -11.52 -18.25
CA LEU A 232 4.83 -10.27 -17.74
C LEU A 232 6.34 -10.29 -17.90
N TRP A 233 6.95 -9.15 -18.26
CA TRP A 233 8.38 -9.08 -18.52
C TRP A 233 9.03 -7.91 -17.77
N ALA A 234 10.03 -8.22 -16.94
CA ALA A 234 10.81 -7.27 -16.16
C ALA A 234 12.29 -7.34 -16.57
N GLN A 235 12.96 -6.20 -16.72
CA GLN A 235 14.36 -6.16 -17.13
C GLN A 235 15.25 -5.43 -16.11
N MET A 236 16.24 -6.16 -15.58
CA MET A 236 17.05 -5.74 -14.43
C MET A 236 18.41 -5.16 -14.84
N GLY A 237 19.28 -5.95 -15.47
CA GLY A 237 20.64 -5.55 -15.81
C GLY A 237 21.64 -5.64 -14.64
N PRO A 238 22.92 -5.28 -14.85
CA PRO A 238 24.02 -5.51 -13.89
C PRO A 238 24.08 -4.59 -12.67
N GLN A 239 23.52 -3.37 -12.74
CA GLN A 239 23.52 -2.39 -11.66
C GLN A 239 22.08 -1.93 -11.44
N VAL A 240 21.35 -2.71 -10.65
CA VAL A 240 19.93 -2.47 -10.40
C VAL A 240 19.81 -1.62 -9.14
N GLU A 241 19.38 -0.39 -9.31
CA GLU A 241 19.00 0.44 -8.17
C GLU A 241 17.58 0.08 -7.71
N PRO A 242 17.25 0.20 -6.41
CA PRO A 242 15.92 -0.07 -5.87
C PRO A 242 14.79 0.68 -6.60
N ASP A 243 15.05 1.90 -7.10
CA ASP A 243 14.06 2.67 -7.86
C ASP A 243 13.64 1.97 -9.16
N ARG A 244 14.57 1.26 -9.82
CA ARG A 244 14.29 0.51 -11.04
C ARG A 244 13.39 -0.68 -10.77
N VAL A 245 13.65 -1.40 -9.67
CA VAL A 245 12.84 -2.54 -9.26
C VAL A 245 11.43 -2.09 -8.89
N ALA A 246 11.30 -1.07 -8.05
CA ALA A 246 10.01 -0.51 -7.64
C ALA A 246 9.19 -0.03 -8.84
N ARG A 247 9.84 0.65 -9.80
CA ARG A 247 9.20 1.10 -11.06
C ARG A 247 8.71 -0.08 -11.89
N SER A 248 9.55 -1.10 -12.11
CA SER A 248 9.18 -2.26 -12.92
C SER A 248 8.01 -3.04 -12.30
N LEU A 249 8.00 -3.23 -10.98
CA LEU A 249 6.89 -3.85 -10.25
C LEU A 249 5.61 -3.03 -10.37
N SER A 250 5.71 -1.70 -10.23
CA SER A 250 4.57 -0.80 -10.36
C SER A 250 3.99 -0.77 -11.77
N GLU A 251 4.84 -0.76 -12.80
CA GLU A 251 4.42 -0.84 -14.20
C GLU A 251 3.67 -2.14 -14.48
N MET A 252 4.18 -3.28 -14.01
CA MET A 252 3.49 -4.56 -14.14
C MET A 252 2.18 -4.58 -13.36
N ALA A 253 2.15 -4.06 -12.13
CA ALA A 253 0.92 -4.01 -11.33
C ALA A 253 -0.17 -3.19 -12.05
N ALA A 254 0.21 -2.04 -12.61
CA ALA A 254 -0.71 -1.21 -13.39
C ALA A 254 -1.19 -1.89 -14.68
N GLN A 255 -0.31 -2.61 -15.38
CA GLN A 255 -0.68 -3.38 -16.58
C GLN A 255 -1.71 -4.47 -16.24
N VAL A 256 -1.47 -5.25 -15.19
CA VAL A 256 -2.37 -6.31 -14.73
C VAL A 256 -3.70 -5.75 -14.25
N SER A 257 -3.67 -4.64 -13.49
CA SER A 257 -4.89 -4.02 -12.95
C SER A 257 -5.66 -3.18 -13.98
N GLY A 258 -5.11 -2.95 -15.18
CA GLY A 258 -5.67 -2.04 -16.18
C GLY A 258 -5.66 -0.56 -15.77
N ALA A 259 -4.75 -0.17 -14.87
CA ALA A 259 -4.62 1.22 -14.44
C ALA A 259 -4.00 2.09 -15.53
N ALA A 260 -4.46 3.34 -15.66
CA ALA A 260 -3.99 4.25 -16.70
C ALA A 260 -2.52 4.67 -16.55
N ALA A 261 -1.96 4.60 -15.34
CA ALA A 261 -0.57 4.91 -15.05
C ALA A 261 -0.04 4.08 -13.85
N PRO A 262 1.27 3.78 -13.82
CA PRO A 262 1.93 3.19 -12.67
C PRO A 262 1.77 4.03 -11.40
N GLN A 263 1.72 3.35 -10.25
CA GLN A 263 1.66 4.02 -8.95
C GLN A 263 3.05 4.28 -8.37
N VAL A 264 3.14 5.29 -7.51
CA VAL A 264 4.34 5.52 -6.71
C VAL A 264 4.17 4.82 -5.37
N TYR A 265 5.14 3.98 -5.01
CA TYR A 265 5.17 3.25 -3.75
C TYR A 265 6.29 3.74 -2.85
N VAL A 266 6.17 3.46 -1.54
CA VAL A 266 7.13 3.89 -0.52
C VAL A 266 8.49 3.22 -0.71
N ASP A 267 8.50 1.96 -1.12
CA ASP A 267 9.68 1.14 -1.33
C ASP A 267 9.39 0.01 -2.35
N VAL A 268 10.39 -0.85 -2.55
CA VAL A 268 10.31 -2.02 -3.44
C VAL A 268 9.33 -3.07 -2.90
N ALA A 269 9.25 -3.26 -1.58
CA ALA A 269 8.39 -4.26 -0.96
C ALA A 269 6.89 -3.94 -1.16
N ALA A 270 6.52 -2.68 -0.99
CA ALA A 270 5.17 -2.18 -1.24
C ALA A 270 4.79 -2.30 -2.72
N ALA A 271 5.72 -2.01 -3.65
CA ALA A 271 5.49 -2.21 -5.08
C ALA A 271 5.30 -3.70 -5.44
N ALA A 272 6.10 -4.58 -4.84
CA ALA A 272 6.00 -6.04 -5.01
C ALA A 272 4.66 -6.56 -4.49
N GLN A 273 4.20 -6.04 -3.36
CA GLN A 273 2.89 -6.42 -2.83
C GLN A 273 1.76 -5.97 -3.76
N ALA A 274 1.81 -4.75 -4.28
CA ALA A 274 0.77 -4.29 -5.19
C ALA A 274 0.66 -5.18 -6.43
N LEU A 275 1.81 -5.64 -6.97
CA LEU A 275 1.83 -6.61 -8.05
C LEU A 275 1.23 -7.96 -7.61
N ARG A 276 1.58 -8.47 -6.43
CA ARG A 276 1.00 -9.69 -5.87
C ARG A 276 -0.52 -9.62 -5.74
N SER A 277 -1.03 -8.51 -5.21
CA SER A 277 -2.47 -8.27 -5.11
C SER A 277 -3.13 -8.21 -6.49
N ALA A 278 -2.48 -7.58 -7.47
CA ALA A 278 -2.99 -7.53 -8.84
C ALA A 278 -3.02 -8.92 -9.52
N LEU A 279 -2.06 -9.79 -9.19
CA LEU A 279 -1.94 -11.15 -9.73
C LEU A 279 -2.80 -12.20 -9.00
N THR A 280 -3.52 -11.82 -7.95
CA THR A 280 -4.31 -12.76 -7.15
C THR A 280 -5.41 -13.42 -8.01
N GLY A 281 -5.39 -14.75 -8.07
CA GLY A 281 -6.33 -15.55 -8.85
C GLY A 281 -6.01 -15.66 -10.35
N LEU A 282 -4.88 -15.13 -10.82
CA LEU A 282 -4.45 -15.20 -12.22
C LEU A 282 -3.40 -16.31 -12.45
N GLN A 283 -3.38 -16.86 -13.65
CA GLN A 283 -2.39 -17.79 -14.17
C GLN A 283 -1.48 -17.10 -15.19
N ALA A 284 -0.35 -16.58 -14.71
CA ALA A 284 0.58 -15.78 -15.51
C ALA A 284 2.02 -16.30 -15.44
N LEU A 285 2.77 -16.08 -16.51
CA LEU A 285 4.22 -16.31 -16.56
C LEU A 285 4.96 -14.99 -16.36
N LEU A 286 5.80 -14.89 -15.34
CA LEU A 286 6.65 -13.73 -15.10
C LEU A 286 8.08 -14.03 -15.58
N VAL A 287 8.60 -13.21 -16.49
CA VAL A 287 9.97 -13.28 -16.96
C VAL A 287 10.79 -12.15 -16.35
N VAL A 288 11.87 -12.47 -15.65
CA VAL A 288 12.84 -11.50 -15.11
C VAL A 288 14.17 -11.66 -15.85
N ASP A 289 14.46 -10.70 -16.72
CA ASP A 289 15.57 -10.75 -17.68
C ASP A 289 16.83 -10.02 -17.16
N ASP A 290 17.98 -10.65 -17.39
CA ASP A 290 19.35 -10.18 -17.07
C ASP A 290 19.54 -9.89 -15.58
N VAL A 291 19.33 -10.91 -14.74
CA VAL A 291 19.49 -10.84 -13.27
C VAL A 291 20.93 -11.14 -12.86
N TRP A 292 21.48 -10.31 -11.96
CA TRP A 292 22.88 -10.43 -11.50
C TRP A 292 23.04 -10.75 -10.01
N SER A 293 21.98 -10.58 -9.23
CA SER A 293 21.96 -10.77 -7.77
C SER A 293 20.67 -11.45 -7.34
N ALA A 294 20.78 -12.38 -6.40
CA ALA A 294 19.61 -13.00 -5.78
C ALA A 294 18.76 -11.97 -5.01
N THR A 295 19.39 -10.91 -4.46
CA THR A 295 18.68 -9.84 -3.75
C THR A 295 17.69 -9.12 -4.67
N ASP A 296 18.10 -8.81 -5.90
CA ASP A 296 17.27 -8.07 -6.86
C ASP A 296 16.15 -8.94 -7.45
N LEU A 297 16.29 -10.27 -7.40
CA LEU A 297 15.27 -11.23 -7.83
C LEU A 297 14.15 -11.41 -6.79
N ARG A 298 14.47 -11.29 -5.49
CA ARG A 298 13.53 -11.55 -4.39
C ARG A 298 12.17 -10.85 -4.51
N PRO A 299 12.08 -9.58 -4.92
CA PRO A 299 10.79 -8.89 -5.07
C PRO A 299 9.85 -9.52 -6.10
N PHE A 300 10.37 -10.35 -7.01
CA PHE A 300 9.60 -11.06 -8.04
C PHE A 300 9.25 -12.50 -7.65
N GLN A 301 9.68 -12.97 -6.47
CA GLN A 301 9.40 -14.32 -5.96
C GLN A 301 8.13 -14.33 -5.10
N GLY A 302 7.44 -15.48 -5.08
CA GLY A 302 6.26 -15.69 -4.23
C GLY A 302 5.13 -14.71 -4.50
N LEU A 303 4.84 -14.41 -5.77
CA LEU A 303 3.74 -13.52 -6.19
C LEU A 303 2.37 -14.21 -6.27
N GLY A 304 2.30 -15.50 -5.93
CA GLY A 304 1.07 -16.29 -5.84
C GLY A 304 1.24 -17.68 -6.46
N PRO A 305 0.37 -18.65 -6.10
CA PRO A 305 0.46 -20.04 -6.59
C PRO A 305 0.14 -20.19 -8.09
N GLY A 306 -0.50 -19.19 -8.71
CA GLY A 306 -0.78 -19.16 -10.14
C GLY A 306 0.33 -18.53 -10.99
N VAL A 307 1.40 -18.02 -10.38
CA VAL A 307 2.46 -17.28 -11.07
C VAL A 307 3.71 -18.12 -11.19
N GLN A 308 4.13 -18.43 -12.42
CA GLN A 308 5.39 -19.12 -12.70
C GLN A 308 6.48 -18.09 -13.00
N LEU A 309 7.70 -18.31 -12.47
CA LEU A 309 8.84 -17.41 -12.67
C LEU A 309 9.84 -18.03 -13.66
N LEU A 310 10.23 -17.28 -14.69
CA LEU A 310 11.31 -17.58 -15.63
C LEU A 310 12.38 -16.49 -15.51
N VAL A 311 13.63 -16.87 -15.28
CA VAL A 311 14.73 -15.94 -15.03
C VAL A 311 15.81 -16.13 -16.08
N THR A 312 16.40 -15.06 -16.58
CA THR A 312 17.65 -15.15 -17.36
C THR A 312 18.81 -14.53 -16.57
N THR A 313 19.95 -15.21 -16.54
CA THR A 313 21.13 -14.75 -15.82
C THR A 313 22.42 -15.22 -16.48
N ARG A 314 23.55 -14.60 -16.13
CA ARG A 314 24.88 -15.07 -16.52
C ARG A 314 25.51 -16.01 -15.51
N ARG A 315 24.92 -16.11 -14.31
CA ARG A 315 25.51 -16.83 -13.17
C ARG A 315 24.71 -18.10 -12.91
N ALA A 316 25.38 -19.25 -12.90
CA ALA A 316 24.80 -20.47 -12.35
C ALA A 316 24.70 -20.36 -10.82
N GLY A 317 23.81 -21.13 -10.21
CA GLY A 317 23.62 -21.19 -8.76
C GLY A 317 23.07 -19.89 -8.16
N LEU A 318 22.33 -19.08 -8.92
CA LEU A 318 21.76 -17.83 -8.42
C LEU A 318 20.68 -18.08 -7.35
N VAL A 319 19.90 -19.14 -7.54
CA VAL A 319 18.83 -19.62 -6.65
C VAL A 319 18.72 -21.14 -6.82
N GLU A 320 18.42 -21.88 -5.73
CA GLU A 320 18.24 -23.35 -5.81
C GLU A 320 16.96 -23.68 -6.60
N THR A 321 17.12 -24.13 -7.85
CA THR A 321 15.97 -24.40 -8.74
C THR A 321 16.37 -25.17 -10.01
N VAL A 322 15.44 -25.35 -10.96
CA VAL A 322 15.71 -25.93 -12.29
C VAL A 322 16.51 -24.96 -13.16
N GLU A 323 17.77 -25.31 -13.40
CA GLU A 323 18.69 -24.56 -14.24
C GLU A 323 18.78 -25.17 -15.65
N VAL A 324 18.67 -24.32 -16.67
CA VAL A 324 18.86 -24.68 -18.08
C VAL A 324 20.02 -23.87 -18.63
N GLU A 325 21.08 -24.59 -18.99
CA GLU A 325 22.27 -23.99 -19.59
C GLU A 325 22.04 -23.62 -21.05
N VAL A 326 22.33 -22.37 -21.39
CA VAL A 326 22.29 -21.83 -22.75
C VAL A 326 23.71 -21.58 -23.22
N GLY A 327 24.32 -22.63 -23.78
CA GLY A 327 25.67 -22.62 -24.35
C GLY A 327 25.73 -22.32 -25.85
N GLU A 328 26.89 -22.60 -26.45
CA GLU A 328 27.23 -22.40 -27.87
C GLU A 328 26.15 -22.91 -28.84
N MET A 329 26.05 -22.26 -30.00
CA MET A 329 25.20 -22.76 -31.08
C MET A 329 25.79 -24.03 -31.68
N SER A 330 24.92 -24.96 -32.06
CA SER A 330 25.32 -26.05 -32.96
C SER A 330 25.74 -25.48 -34.32
N VAL A 331 26.48 -26.27 -35.10
CA VAL A 331 26.95 -25.84 -36.42
C VAL A 331 25.79 -25.46 -37.33
N ASP A 332 24.72 -26.27 -37.35
CA ASP A 332 23.51 -26.00 -38.14
C ASP A 332 22.83 -24.68 -37.73
N GLU A 333 22.71 -24.43 -36.42
CA GLU A 333 22.16 -23.17 -35.89
C GLU A 333 23.05 -21.98 -36.30
N ALA A 334 24.38 -22.12 -36.21
CA ALA A 334 25.33 -21.06 -36.50
C ALA A 334 25.37 -20.71 -38.00
N VAL A 335 25.31 -21.70 -38.87
CA VAL A 335 25.15 -21.52 -40.33
C VAL A 335 23.84 -20.80 -40.64
N ALA A 336 22.73 -21.22 -40.03
CA ALA A 336 21.43 -20.59 -40.22
C ALA A 336 21.42 -19.12 -39.79
N VAL A 337 22.14 -18.76 -38.71
CA VAL A 337 22.26 -17.36 -38.24
C VAL A 337 22.99 -16.48 -39.26
N LEU A 338 24.03 -17.00 -39.93
CA LEU A 338 24.73 -16.24 -40.96
C LEU A 338 23.81 -15.90 -42.14
N GLY A 339 22.83 -16.77 -42.44
CA GLY A 339 21.76 -16.52 -43.39
C GLY A 339 22.28 -16.27 -44.80
N VAL A 340 23.20 -17.13 -45.24
CA VAL A 340 23.74 -17.21 -46.60
C VAL A 340 23.15 -18.46 -47.25
N ASP A 341 22.26 -18.27 -48.22
CA ASP A 341 21.59 -19.37 -48.91
C ASP A 341 22.58 -20.13 -49.81
N ASP A 342 22.47 -21.47 -49.87
CA ASP A 342 23.24 -22.38 -50.74
C ASP A 342 24.78 -22.38 -50.58
N ALA A 343 25.33 -21.88 -49.47
CA ALA A 343 26.76 -21.95 -49.17
C ALA A 343 27.13 -23.26 -48.43
N ASP A 344 28.16 -23.97 -48.91
CA ASP A 344 28.68 -25.17 -48.24
C ASP A 344 29.20 -24.84 -46.83
N GLU A 345 28.87 -25.67 -45.84
CA GLU A 345 29.34 -25.56 -44.45
C GLU A 345 30.88 -25.43 -44.39
N ALA A 346 31.59 -26.16 -45.24
CA ALA A 346 33.05 -26.12 -45.35
C ALA A 346 33.60 -24.73 -45.71
N VAL A 347 32.84 -23.92 -46.46
CA VAL A 347 33.20 -22.54 -46.81
C VAL A 347 33.04 -21.62 -45.61
N LEU A 348 31.99 -21.81 -44.81
CA LEU A 348 31.66 -20.95 -43.67
C LEU A 348 32.49 -21.29 -42.42
N GLN A 349 33.00 -22.52 -42.33
CA GLN A 349 33.67 -23.04 -41.13
C GLN A 349 34.84 -22.19 -40.60
N PRO A 350 35.72 -21.59 -41.43
CA PRO A 350 36.78 -20.70 -40.93
C PRO A 350 36.25 -19.49 -40.15
N LEU A 351 35.08 -18.97 -40.53
CA LEU A 351 34.42 -17.84 -39.88
C LEU A 351 33.66 -18.29 -38.62
N LEU A 352 32.95 -19.42 -38.69
CA LEU A 352 32.23 -20.01 -37.56
C LEU A 352 33.18 -20.35 -36.39
N ALA A 353 34.31 -20.98 -36.69
CA ALA A 353 35.31 -21.34 -35.70
C ALA A 353 35.93 -20.12 -35.01
N ARG A 354 36.18 -19.03 -35.75
CA ARG A 354 36.72 -17.77 -35.19
C ARG A 354 35.69 -17.01 -34.37
N ALA A 355 34.41 -17.08 -34.77
CA ALA A 355 33.30 -16.51 -34.01
C ALA A 355 32.95 -17.31 -32.74
N GLY A 356 33.54 -18.51 -32.56
CA GLY A 356 33.33 -19.36 -31.38
C GLY A 356 31.89 -19.84 -31.21
N TYR A 357 31.16 -20.02 -32.32
CA TYR A 357 29.73 -20.39 -32.32
C TYR A 357 28.84 -19.49 -31.45
N TRP A 358 29.28 -18.24 -31.23
CA TRP A 358 28.63 -17.30 -30.33
C TRP A 358 27.54 -16.50 -31.06
N PRO A 359 26.25 -16.61 -30.66
CA PRO A 359 25.14 -16.01 -31.39
C PRO A 359 25.31 -14.52 -31.69
N LEU A 360 25.71 -13.71 -30.69
CA LEU A 360 25.84 -12.26 -30.90
C LEU A 360 26.96 -11.91 -31.89
N ALA A 361 28.11 -12.60 -31.86
CA ALA A 361 29.17 -12.39 -32.85
C ALA A 361 28.73 -12.82 -34.24
N LEU A 362 28.10 -13.99 -34.37
CA LEU A 362 27.62 -14.51 -35.65
C LEU A 362 26.58 -13.57 -36.28
N VAL A 363 25.66 -13.02 -35.48
CA VAL A 363 24.65 -12.07 -35.96
C VAL A 363 25.30 -10.75 -36.44
N MET A 364 26.31 -10.23 -35.73
CA MET A 364 27.07 -9.04 -36.18
C MET A 364 27.80 -9.32 -37.49
N LEU A 365 28.51 -10.46 -37.58
CA LEU A 365 29.23 -10.89 -38.78
C LEU A 365 28.29 -11.14 -39.97
N SER A 366 27.09 -11.68 -39.75
CA SER A 366 26.05 -11.82 -40.79
C SER A 366 25.68 -10.48 -41.42
N GLY A 367 25.60 -9.41 -40.63
CA GLY A 367 25.36 -8.06 -41.13
C GLY A 367 26.45 -7.60 -42.11
N VAL A 368 27.72 -7.81 -41.74
CA VAL A 368 28.87 -7.43 -42.57
C VAL A 368 29.00 -8.32 -43.80
N LEU A 369 28.88 -9.63 -43.63
CA LEU A 369 28.96 -10.61 -44.73
C LEU A 369 27.91 -10.32 -45.82
N ARG A 370 26.67 -10.00 -45.45
CA ARG A 370 25.63 -9.58 -46.41
C ARG A 370 25.93 -8.25 -47.09
N SER A 371 26.55 -7.32 -46.39
CA SER A 371 27.01 -6.05 -46.97
C SER A 371 28.02 -6.33 -48.09
N LEU A 372 29.02 -7.19 -47.82
CA LEU A 372 30.06 -7.58 -48.76
C LEU A 372 29.50 -8.32 -49.99
N VAL A 373 28.63 -9.32 -49.77
CA VAL A 373 28.06 -10.13 -50.86
C VAL A 373 27.02 -9.32 -51.66
N GLY A 374 26.06 -8.70 -50.98
CA GLY A 374 24.93 -8.04 -51.64
C GLY A 374 25.26 -6.67 -52.24
N ARG A 375 25.98 -5.80 -51.51
CA ARG A 375 26.27 -4.43 -51.99
C ARG A 375 27.62 -4.30 -52.66
N HIS A 376 28.65 -4.98 -52.15
CA HIS A 376 29.99 -4.93 -52.74
C HIS A 376 30.21 -5.99 -53.82
N GLY A 377 29.22 -6.86 -54.07
CA GLY A 377 29.23 -7.84 -55.15
C GLY A 377 30.32 -8.91 -54.99
N LYS A 378 30.84 -9.11 -53.78
CA LYS A 378 31.85 -10.13 -53.51
C LYS A 378 31.24 -11.52 -53.55
N ASP A 379 32.01 -12.49 -54.01
CA ASP A 379 31.65 -13.90 -53.88
C ASP A 379 31.66 -14.30 -52.39
N VAL A 380 30.78 -15.23 -52.01
CA VAL A 380 30.65 -15.69 -50.61
C VAL A 380 31.97 -16.27 -50.10
N VAL A 381 32.69 -17.04 -50.91
CA VAL A 381 33.97 -17.65 -50.51
C VAL A 381 35.03 -16.57 -50.28
N GLU A 382 35.05 -15.54 -51.13
CA GLU A 382 35.95 -14.40 -50.99
C GLU A 382 35.64 -13.57 -49.74
N ALA A 383 34.37 -13.21 -49.54
CA ALA A 383 33.92 -12.43 -48.39
C ALA A 383 34.17 -13.15 -47.05
N VAL A 384 33.94 -14.47 -47.00
CA VAL A 384 34.21 -15.28 -45.80
C VAL A 384 35.71 -15.36 -45.52
N ARG A 385 36.55 -15.54 -46.55
CA ARG A 385 38.02 -15.59 -46.39
C ARG A 385 38.56 -14.27 -45.85
N GLU A 386 38.12 -13.15 -46.39
CA GLU A 386 38.54 -11.82 -45.92
C GLU A 386 38.10 -11.55 -44.49
N LEU A 387 36.83 -11.82 -44.15
CA LEU A 387 36.32 -11.65 -42.79
C LEU A 387 37.05 -12.55 -41.80
N ALA A 388 37.32 -13.81 -42.16
CA ALA A 388 38.10 -14.71 -41.33
C ALA A 388 39.54 -14.20 -41.12
N SER A 389 40.15 -13.60 -42.14
CA SER A 389 41.48 -13.00 -42.05
C SER A 389 41.52 -11.75 -41.17
N GLU A 390 40.49 -10.90 -41.21
CA GLU A 390 40.38 -9.70 -40.35
C GLU A 390 40.20 -10.05 -38.86
N LEU A 391 39.72 -11.26 -38.58
CA LEU A 391 39.59 -11.83 -37.25
C LEU A 391 40.85 -12.62 -36.81
N ASP A 392 41.87 -12.77 -37.65
CA ASP A 392 43.11 -13.47 -37.28
C ASP A 392 43.87 -12.72 -36.17
N GLY A 393 44.27 -13.46 -35.13
CA GLY A 393 44.92 -12.92 -33.93
C GLY A 393 43.97 -12.60 -32.76
N ALA A 394 42.65 -12.64 -32.99
CA ALA A 394 41.62 -12.53 -31.97
C ALA A 394 40.95 -13.89 -31.77
N SER A 395 41.43 -14.70 -30.83
CA SER A 395 40.63 -15.84 -30.38
C SER A 395 39.60 -15.34 -29.36
N VAL A 396 38.34 -15.72 -29.53
CA VAL A 396 37.25 -15.43 -28.57
C VAL A 396 37.36 -16.36 -27.33
N LEU A 397 38.54 -16.95 -27.07
CA LEU A 397 38.68 -18.14 -26.22
C LEU A 397 38.42 -17.90 -24.72
N ALA A 398 37.61 -18.83 -24.19
CA ALA A 398 37.34 -19.20 -22.79
C ALA A 398 36.82 -18.08 -21.87
N LEU A 399 35.50 -17.98 -21.82
CA LEU A 399 34.70 -16.90 -21.22
C LEU A 399 34.59 -16.90 -19.68
N ASP A 400 35.03 -17.94 -18.98
CA ASP A 400 34.67 -18.12 -17.56
C ASP A 400 35.81 -17.86 -16.55
N ASP A 401 37.08 -17.83 -16.97
CA ASP A 401 38.24 -17.63 -16.06
C ASP A 401 39.05 -16.35 -16.32
N LEU A 402 38.59 -15.49 -17.22
CA LEU A 402 39.23 -14.21 -17.50
C LEU A 402 38.29 -13.08 -17.09
N SER A 403 38.83 -12.12 -16.33
CA SER A 403 38.13 -10.90 -15.92
C SER A 403 37.29 -10.32 -17.06
N ASP A 404 36.13 -9.73 -16.78
CA ASP A 404 35.22 -9.10 -17.76
C ASP A 404 35.92 -8.22 -18.84
N THR A 405 37.13 -7.74 -18.56
CA THR A 405 38.03 -6.99 -19.44
C THR A 405 38.55 -7.76 -20.66
N ASP A 406 38.75 -9.07 -20.55
CA ASP A 406 39.32 -9.89 -21.65
C ASP A 406 38.25 -10.33 -22.65
N VAL A 407 37.03 -10.61 -22.16
CA VAL A 407 35.82 -10.80 -22.98
C VAL A 407 35.50 -9.53 -23.77
N ALA A 408 35.64 -8.35 -23.17
CA ALA A 408 35.48 -7.09 -23.89
C ALA A 408 36.49 -6.92 -25.04
N ARG A 409 37.69 -7.51 -24.94
CA ARG A 409 38.77 -7.40 -25.95
C ARG A 409 38.54 -8.31 -27.16
N GLY A 410 38.03 -9.53 -26.96
CA GLY A 410 37.67 -10.43 -28.08
C GLY A 410 36.47 -9.93 -28.90
N ILE A 411 35.47 -9.36 -28.21
CA ILE A 411 34.26 -8.81 -28.82
C ILE A 411 34.54 -7.46 -29.51
N ALA A 412 35.53 -6.70 -28.99
CA ALA A 412 35.97 -5.46 -29.59
C ALA A 412 36.36 -5.65 -31.06
N ARG A 413 37.02 -6.75 -31.45
CA ARG A 413 37.42 -6.96 -32.84
C ARG A 413 36.24 -7.19 -33.78
N THR A 414 35.28 -8.03 -33.40
CA THR A 414 34.05 -8.25 -34.19
C THR A 414 33.20 -6.97 -34.27
N LEU A 415 33.17 -6.19 -33.18
CA LEU A 415 32.51 -4.90 -33.15
C LEU A 415 33.24 -3.89 -34.06
N GLU A 416 34.57 -3.79 -34.00
CA GLU A 416 35.40 -2.92 -34.85
C GLU A 416 35.11 -3.16 -36.33
N VAL A 417 35.11 -4.43 -36.79
CA VAL A 417 34.78 -4.77 -38.18
C VAL A 417 33.38 -4.30 -38.57
N SER A 418 32.40 -4.42 -37.66
CA SER A 418 31.03 -3.95 -37.88
C SER A 418 30.92 -2.43 -37.88
N LEU A 419 31.74 -1.73 -37.09
CA LEU A 419 31.82 -0.27 -37.03
C LEU A 419 32.52 0.29 -38.28
N ASP A 420 33.55 -0.38 -38.79
CA ASP A 420 34.25 0.02 -40.02
C ASP A 420 33.33 -0.07 -41.25
N ASP A 421 32.51 -1.13 -41.38
CA ASP A 421 31.45 -1.20 -42.40
C ASP A 421 30.41 -0.08 -42.21
N LEU A 422 30.04 0.23 -40.96
CA LEU A 422 29.11 1.32 -40.67
C LEU A 422 29.69 2.68 -41.11
N VAL A 423 30.99 2.92 -40.92
CA VAL A 423 31.68 4.12 -41.42
C VAL A 423 31.74 4.12 -42.94
N ALA A 424 32.06 3.00 -43.58
CA ALA A 424 32.13 2.89 -45.03
C ALA A 424 30.79 3.23 -45.70
N VAL A 425 29.66 2.90 -45.06
CA VAL A 425 28.32 3.07 -45.62
C VAL A 425 27.64 4.37 -45.18
N GLY A 426 27.77 4.75 -43.92
CA GLY A 426 27.08 5.89 -43.31
C GLY A 426 27.97 7.12 -43.08
N GLY A 427 29.28 6.99 -43.27
CA GLY A 427 30.29 7.99 -42.95
C GLY A 427 30.55 8.14 -41.44
N PRO A 428 31.55 8.98 -41.06
CA PRO A 428 31.96 9.15 -39.66
C PRO A 428 30.85 9.64 -38.72
N ARG A 429 29.90 10.44 -39.23
CA ARG A 429 28.75 10.92 -38.43
C ARG A 429 27.78 9.81 -38.06
N CYS A 430 27.68 8.74 -38.84
CA CYS A 430 26.83 7.59 -38.52
C CYS A 430 27.43 6.79 -37.34
N LEU A 431 28.75 6.61 -37.37
CA LEU A 431 29.50 6.01 -36.25
C LEU A 431 29.34 6.83 -34.96
N GLU A 432 29.53 8.15 -35.04
CA GLU A 432 29.36 9.05 -33.88
C GLU A 432 27.96 8.90 -33.25
N ARG A 433 26.90 8.84 -34.07
CA ARG A 433 25.52 8.63 -33.61
C ARG A 433 25.33 7.26 -32.94
N PHE A 434 25.93 6.22 -33.49
CA PHE A 434 25.88 4.89 -32.88
C PHE A 434 26.59 4.87 -31.52
N VAL A 435 27.81 5.42 -31.44
CA VAL A 435 28.57 5.53 -30.17
C VAL A 435 27.79 6.32 -29.13
N SER A 436 27.07 7.37 -29.54
CA SER A 436 26.26 8.19 -28.63
C SER A 436 25.19 7.40 -27.85
N LEU A 437 24.71 6.27 -28.38
CA LEU A 437 23.75 5.40 -27.67
C LEU A 437 24.36 4.81 -26.39
N ALA A 438 25.69 4.60 -26.36
CA ALA A 438 26.39 4.08 -25.18
C ALA A 438 26.50 5.12 -24.05
N ALA A 439 26.14 6.38 -24.31
CA ALA A 439 26.12 7.45 -23.34
C ALA A 439 24.90 7.41 -22.40
N PHE A 440 23.91 6.54 -22.64
CA PHE A 440 22.71 6.35 -21.80
C PHE A 440 22.88 5.19 -20.79
N PRO A 441 22.04 5.10 -19.74
CA PRO A 441 22.05 3.98 -18.78
C PRO A 441 21.89 2.60 -19.42
N ALA A 442 22.36 1.55 -18.74
CA ALA A 442 22.30 0.19 -19.27
C ALA A 442 20.88 -0.41 -19.21
N GLY A 443 20.53 -1.20 -20.22
CA GLY A 443 19.30 -2.01 -20.23
C GLY A 443 18.01 -1.20 -20.38
N GLN A 444 18.08 -0.01 -20.98
CA GLN A 444 16.91 0.82 -21.32
C GLN A 444 16.90 1.11 -22.82
N ALA A 445 15.72 1.20 -23.43
CA ALA A 445 15.57 1.71 -24.78
C ALA A 445 15.72 3.24 -24.77
N VAL A 446 16.54 3.77 -25.66
CA VAL A 446 16.73 5.21 -25.85
C VAL A 446 15.66 5.72 -26.80
N PRO A 447 14.73 6.58 -26.36
CA PRO A 447 13.61 7.02 -27.18
C PRO A 447 14.07 7.83 -28.40
N PHE A 448 13.42 7.62 -29.55
CA PHE A 448 13.69 8.42 -30.77
C PHE A 448 13.47 9.91 -30.52
N ALA A 449 12.52 10.26 -29.63
CA ALA A 449 12.26 11.62 -29.15
C ALA A 449 13.49 12.32 -28.52
N LEU A 450 14.43 11.56 -27.93
CA LEU A 450 15.71 12.08 -27.45
C LEU A 450 16.77 12.06 -28.55
N LEU A 451 16.82 10.98 -29.33
CA LEU A 451 17.85 10.76 -30.34
C LEU A 451 17.81 11.78 -31.48
N HIS A 452 16.63 12.12 -32.00
CA HIS A 452 16.54 13.06 -33.11
C HIS A 452 17.06 14.45 -32.74
N GLN A 453 16.88 14.87 -31.48
CA GLN A 453 17.41 16.13 -30.95
C GLN A 453 18.92 16.03 -30.69
N LEU A 454 19.37 14.97 -30.00
CA LEU A 454 20.80 14.74 -29.75
C LEU A 454 21.63 14.72 -31.03
N TRP A 455 21.08 14.14 -32.10
CA TRP A 455 21.74 14.00 -33.40
C TRP A 455 21.52 15.21 -34.32
N GLY A 456 20.68 16.16 -33.94
CA GLY A 456 20.33 17.33 -34.76
C GLY A 456 19.70 16.96 -36.11
N ILE A 457 18.82 15.96 -36.14
CA ILE A 457 18.15 15.47 -37.36
C ILE A 457 16.64 15.32 -37.18
N SER A 458 15.92 15.17 -38.30
CA SER A 458 14.48 14.88 -38.26
C SER A 458 14.20 13.49 -37.65
N ASP A 459 13.03 13.32 -37.05
CA ASP A 459 12.59 12.04 -36.47
C ASP A 459 12.64 10.90 -37.51
N VAL A 460 12.18 11.16 -38.74
CA VAL A 460 12.26 10.20 -39.85
C VAL A 460 13.70 9.77 -40.13
N ARG A 461 14.65 10.71 -40.09
CA ARG A 461 16.05 10.38 -40.32
C ARG A 461 16.66 9.65 -39.13
N ALA A 462 16.29 9.99 -37.89
CA ALA A 462 16.70 9.25 -36.70
C ALA A 462 16.24 7.79 -36.75
N ARG A 463 14.99 7.55 -37.17
CA ARG A 463 14.47 6.20 -37.42
C ARG A 463 15.24 5.48 -38.51
N SER A 464 15.51 6.15 -39.63
CA SER A 464 16.31 5.57 -40.73
C SER A 464 17.76 5.25 -40.32
N GLU A 465 18.40 6.05 -39.47
CA GLU A 465 19.70 5.68 -38.88
C GLU A 465 19.56 4.48 -37.92
N GLY A 466 18.47 4.44 -37.14
CA GLY A 466 18.09 3.28 -36.34
C GLY A 466 17.97 2.01 -37.17
N ASP A 467 17.24 2.05 -38.29
CA ASP A 467 17.08 0.92 -39.21
C ASP A 467 18.44 0.44 -39.76
N ARG A 468 19.40 1.35 -39.98
CA ARG A 468 20.76 0.99 -40.42
C ARG A 468 21.56 0.27 -39.34
N PHE A 469 21.39 0.66 -38.08
CA PHE A 469 22.02 -0.01 -36.94
C PHE A 469 21.40 -1.39 -36.70
N VAL A 470 20.07 -1.48 -36.82
CA VAL A 470 19.29 -2.72 -36.69
C VAL A 470 19.60 -3.69 -37.83
N GLY A 471 19.75 -3.19 -39.07
CA GLY A 471 20.12 -4.00 -40.23
C GLY A 471 21.51 -4.65 -40.13
N ARG A 472 22.38 -4.11 -39.27
CA ARG A 472 23.69 -4.69 -38.89
C ARG A 472 23.66 -5.40 -37.54
N SER A 473 22.47 -5.49 -36.95
CA SER A 473 22.23 -6.15 -35.67
C SER A 473 23.07 -5.61 -34.51
N LEU A 474 23.42 -4.32 -34.58
CA LEU A 474 24.17 -3.60 -33.55
C LEU A 474 23.29 -3.13 -32.39
N CYS A 475 21.99 -2.96 -32.65
CA CYS A 475 20.96 -2.64 -31.67
C CYS A 475 19.62 -3.25 -32.11
N THR A 476 18.64 -3.23 -31.22
CA THR A 476 17.25 -3.62 -31.53
C THR A 476 16.31 -2.43 -31.41
N VAL A 477 15.19 -2.47 -32.14
CA VAL A 477 14.08 -1.54 -31.94
C VAL A 477 13.24 -2.05 -30.79
N ASP A 478 12.89 -1.17 -29.87
CA ASP A 478 11.99 -1.48 -28.75
C ASP A 478 10.99 -0.32 -28.59
N GLY A 479 9.72 -0.59 -28.93
CA GLY A 479 8.67 0.41 -28.97
C GLY A 479 9.03 1.61 -29.87
N GLN A 480 9.26 2.76 -29.25
CA GLN A 480 9.62 4.02 -29.92
C GLN A 480 11.08 4.43 -29.65
N GLY A 481 11.98 3.46 -29.46
CA GLY A 481 13.39 3.72 -29.21
C GLY A 481 14.34 2.63 -29.70
N LEU A 482 15.64 2.88 -29.51
CA LEU A 482 16.73 1.95 -29.81
C LEU A 482 17.32 1.39 -28.53
N ARG A 483 17.56 0.08 -28.51
CA ARG A 483 18.15 -0.60 -27.36
C ARG A 483 19.50 -1.21 -27.74
N LEU A 484 20.53 -0.84 -26.98
CA LEU A 484 21.85 -1.46 -27.09
C LEU A 484 21.94 -2.72 -26.25
N HIS A 485 22.56 -3.77 -26.80
CA HIS A 485 22.94 -4.94 -26.03
C HIS A 485 24.01 -4.57 -24.99
N GLY A 486 23.91 -5.10 -23.77
CA GLY A 486 24.77 -4.69 -22.65
C GLY A 486 26.27 -4.88 -22.91
N ILE A 487 26.64 -5.94 -23.63
CA ILE A 487 28.03 -6.20 -24.06
C ILE A 487 28.51 -5.12 -25.05
N ILE A 488 27.72 -4.81 -26.08
CA ILE A 488 28.06 -3.80 -27.09
C ILE A 488 28.21 -2.44 -26.41
N ARG A 489 27.28 -2.09 -25.52
CA ARG A 489 27.37 -0.86 -24.72
C ARG A 489 28.66 -0.84 -23.90
N ARG A 490 29.01 -1.92 -23.20
CA ARG A 490 30.25 -1.98 -22.40
C ARG A 490 31.49 -1.78 -23.29
N ALA A 491 31.58 -2.50 -24.40
CA ALA A 491 32.68 -2.37 -25.35
C ALA A 491 32.80 -0.93 -25.88
N LEU A 492 31.69 -0.33 -26.34
CA LEU A 492 31.68 1.06 -26.79
C LEU A 492 32.14 2.04 -25.71
N ARG A 493 31.76 1.82 -24.45
CA ARG A 493 32.18 2.68 -23.35
C ARG A 493 33.67 2.56 -23.01
N VAL A 494 34.24 1.37 -23.18
CA VAL A 494 35.69 1.15 -23.03
C VAL A 494 36.45 1.80 -24.20
N LEU A 495 36.00 1.57 -25.43
CA LEU A 495 36.66 2.07 -26.63
C LEU A 495 36.54 3.60 -26.83
N ASN A 496 35.48 4.22 -26.29
CA ASN A 496 35.15 5.63 -26.54
C ASN A 496 34.95 6.44 -25.27
N ALA A 497 35.63 6.09 -24.17
CA ALA A 497 35.44 6.71 -22.86
C ALA A 497 35.47 8.25 -22.90
N ASP A 498 36.41 8.82 -23.67
CA ASP A 498 36.62 10.27 -23.80
C ASP A 498 35.44 11.01 -24.47
N GLN A 499 34.64 10.32 -25.28
CA GLN A 499 33.54 10.94 -26.03
C GLN A 499 32.20 10.93 -25.26
N LEU A 500 32.02 10.00 -24.32
CA LEU A 500 30.74 9.78 -23.62
C LEU A 500 30.26 10.99 -22.81
N ALA A 501 31.20 11.68 -22.16
CA ALA A 501 30.92 12.91 -21.43
C ALA A 501 30.37 14.00 -22.37
N GLY A 502 30.99 14.16 -23.55
CA GLY A 502 30.56 15.12 -24.56
C GLY A 502 29.16 14.83 -25.12
N PHE A 503 28.77 13.56 -25.27
CA PHE A 503 27.40 13.20 -25.66
C PHE A 503 26.37 13.58 -24.58
N SER A 504 26.66 13.29 -23.32
CA SER A 504 25.78 13.70 -22.21
C SER A 504 25.71 15.22 -22.08
N GLN A 505 26.82 15.92 -22.27
CA GLN A 505 26.84 17.39 -22.26
C GLN A 505 25.96 17.97 -23.37
N ARG A 506 26.04 17.44 -24.60
CA ARG A 506 25.15 17.86 -25.71
C ARG A 506 23.68 17.62 -25.40
N LEU A 507 23.35 16.44 -24.87
CA LEU A 507 21.99 16.11 -24.44
C LEU A 507 21.50 17.11 -23.38
N LEU A 508 22.32 17.40 -22.37
CA LEU A 508 21.95 18.32 -21.31
C LEU A 508 21.75 19.75 -21.85
N VAL A 509 22.64 20.25 -22.71
CA VAL A 509 22.51 21.58 -23.31
C VAL A 509 21.22 21.73 -24.12
N GLU A 510 20.88 20.73 -24.93
CA GLU A 510 19.69 20.76 -25.79
C GLU A 510 18.38 20.68 -24.98
N PHE A 511 18.37 19.88 -23.92
CA PHE A 511 17.18 19.63 -23.11
C PHE A 511 17.02 20.54 -21.90
N ARG A 512 18.04 21.35 -21.56
CA ARG A 512 18.02 22.27 -20.41
C ARG A 512 16.93 23.34 -20.58
N PRO A 513 15.91 23.39 -19.72
CA PRO A 513 14.99 24.51 -19.71
C PRO A 513 15.70 25.79 -19.24
N ALA A 514 15.34 26.94 -19.81
CA ALA A 514 15.94 28.23 -19.46
C ALA A 514 15.78 28.59 -17.97
N GLU A 515 14.66 28.17 -17.36
CA GLU A 515 14.35 28.39 -15.94
C GLU A 515 14.95 27.32 -15.01
N GLY A 516 15.53 26.25 -15.56
CA GLY A 516 16.14 25.15 -14.81
C GLY A 516 15.39 23.82 -14.90
N TRP A 517 16.00 22.76 -14.36
CA TRP A 517 15.53 21.37 -14.50
C TRP A 517 14.16 21.07 -13.90
N HIS A 518 13.65 21.92 -13.00
CA HIS A 518 12.30 21.78 -12.45
C HIS A 518 11.17 22.10 -13.45
N ARG A 519 11.49 22.68 -14.63
CA ARG A 519 10.54 22.97 -15.72
C ARG A 519 10.55 21.95 -16.87
N LEU A 520 11.04 20.74 -16.63
CA LEU A 520 10.97 19.68 -17.65
C LEU A 520 9.49 19.43 -18.02
N ALA A 521 9.20 19.33 -19.33
CA ALA A 521 7.86 19.14 -19.86
C ALA A 521 7.89 18.35 -21.19
N GLY A 522 6.77 17.72 -21.55
CA GLY A 522 6.63 16.95 -22.79
C GLY A 522 7.72 15.87 -22.93
N ALA A 523 8.33 15.78 -24.12
CA ALA A 523 9.40 14.82 -24.40
C ALA A 523 10.63 14.96 -23.48
N ARG A 524 10.89 16.16 -22.95
CA ARG A 524 12.02 16.41 -22.04
C ARG A 524 11.87 15.70 -20.70
N MET A 525 10.63 15.38 -20.31
CA MET A 525 10.34 14.67 -19.06
C MET A 525 10.98 13.29 -18.99
N LEU A 526 11.28 12.68 -20.15
CA LEU A 526 11.99 11.40 -20.24
C LEU A 526 13.41 11.48 -19.67
N LEU A 527 14.01 12.67 -19.63
CA LEU A 527 15.34 12.89 -19.06
C LEU A 527 15.32 12.89 -17.53
N ALA A 528 14.18 13.14 -16.87
CA ALA A 528 14.11 13.26 -15.41
C ALA A 528 14.66 12.02 -14.69
N ASP A 529 14.45 10.82 -15.26
CA ASP A 529 14.91 9.56 -14.68
C ASP A 529 16.41 9.31 -14.80
N THR A 530 17.04 9.96 -15.77
CA THR A 530 18.44 9.74 -16.14
C THR A 530 19.28 11.01 -15.97
N LEU A 531 18.68 12.10 -15.50
CA LEU A 531 19.32 13.41 -15.39
C LEU A 531 20.53 13.36 -14.46
N ALA A 532 20.39 12.75 -13.28
CA ALA A 532 21.50 12.61 -12.34
C ALA A 532 22.67 11.80 -12.93
N PHE A 533 22.36 10.75 -13.68
CA PHE A 533 23.34 9.95 -14.40
C PHE A 533 24.07 10.78 -15.47
N HIS A 534 23.34 11.54 -16.29
CA HIS A 534 23.93 12.36 -17.36
C HIS A 534 24.74 13.54 -16.82
N LEU A 535 24.28 14.21 -15.76
CA LEU A 535 25.03 15.29 -15.09
C LEU A 535 26.35 14.77 -14.52
N LEU A 536 26.33 13.61 -13.88
CA LEU A 536 27.54 12.97 -13.37
C LEU A 536 28.49 12.55 -14.49
N GLN A 537 27.97 11.91 -15.55
CA GLN A 537 28.77 11.48 -16.70
C GLN A 537 29.39 12.67 -17.45
N ALA A 538 28.71 13.81 -17.50
CA ALA A 538 29.23 15.05 -18.09
C ALA A 538 30.21 15.81 -17.18
N GLY A 539 30.47 15.32 -15.96
CA GLY A 539 31.33 16.00 -14.98
C GLY A 539 30.72 17.26 -14.36
N LEU A 540 29.41 17.48 -14.51
CA LEU A 540 28.69 18.66 -14.04
C LEU A 540 28.21 18.48 -12.59
N LEU A 541 29.14 18.15 -11.69
CA LEU A 541 28.83 17.80 -10.30
C LEU A 541 28.19 18.96 -9.51
N GLN A 542 28.61 20.20 -9.79
CA GLN A 542 28.02 21.38 -9.16
C GLN A 542 26.55 21.55 -9.55
N GLU A 543 26.22 21.32 -10.82
CA GLU A 543 24.85 21.39 -11.33
C GLU A 543 24.00 20.25 -10.78
N LEU A 544 24.54 19.02 -10.69
CA LEU A 544 23.89 17.92 -9.98
C LEU A 544 23.56 18.30 -8.54
N GLY A 545 24.52 18.90 -7.83
CA GLY A 545 24.31 19.42 -6.47
C GLY A 545 23.17 20.44 -6.39
N LEU A 546 23.10 21.39 -7.33
CA LEU A 546 21.98 22.35 -7.39
C LEU A 546 20.64 21.67 -7.67
N THR A 547 20.61 20.67 -8.56
CA THR A 547 19.41 19.93 -8.93
C THR A 547 18.85 19.11 -7.78
N VAL A 548 19.69 18.37 -7.03
CA VAL A 548 19.24 17.55 -5.88
C VAL A 548 18.94 18.39 -4.63
N ARG A 549 19.23 19.69 -4.66
CA ARG A 549 18.85 20.67 -3.63
C ARG A 549 17.57 21.44 -3.97
N ASP A 550 17.21 21.57 -5.26
CA ASP A 550 16.03 22.31 -5.69
C ASP A 550 14.74 21.55 -5.36
N VAL A 551 13.98 22.06 -4.38
CA VAL A 551 12.72 21.46 -3.91
C VAL A 551 11.71 21.26 -5.04
N ARG A 552 11.69 22.14 -6.05
CA ARG A 552 10.77 22.03 -7.19
C ARG A 552 11.12 20.84 -8.07
N PHE A 553 12.42 20.56 -8.25
CA PHE A 553 12.88 19.38 -8.97
C PHE A 553 12.64 18.12 -8.15
N LEU A 554 12.94 18.13 -6.85
CA LEU A 554 12.67 17.01 -5.95
C LEU A 554 11.19 16.64 -5.94
N ALA A 555 10.29 17.62 -5.92
CA ALA A 555 8.86 17.36 -5.96
C ALA A 555 8.39 16.78 -7.31
N LEU A 556 8.94 17.27 -8.43
CA LEU A 556 8.74 16.66 -9.76
C LEU A 556 9.25 15.20 -9.78
N ARG A 557 10.39 14.94 -9.15
CA ARG A 557 10.99 13.61 -9.03
C ARG A 557 10.13 12.66 -8.21
N LEU A 558 9.64 13.12 -7.05
CA LEU A 558 8.74 12.38 -6.17
C LEU A 558 7.42 12.04 -6.85
N ALA A 559 6.79 13.02 -7.52
CA ALA A 559 5.50 12.83 -8.18
C ALA A 559 5.58 11.78 -9.30
N ARG A 560 6.70 11.73 -10.02
CA ARG A 560 6.90 10.83 -11.16
C ARG A 560 7.40 9.45 -10.75
N SER A 561 8.34 9.37 -9.81
CA SER A 561 9.12 8.15 -9.56
C SER A 561 9.29 7.79 -8.08
N GLY A 562 8.81 8.63 -7.17
CA GLY A 562 8.76 8.32 -5.75
C GLY A 562 10.03 8.54 -4.95
N PRO A 563 9.95 8.25 -3.64
CA PRO A 563 11.04 8.48 -2.69
C PRO A 563 12.28 7.62 -2.99
N THR A 564 12.11 6.39 -3.50
CA THR A 564 13.23 5.53 -3.90
C THR A 564 14.07 6.13 -5.03
N ALA A 565 13.45 6.83 -5.97
CA ALA A 565 14.16 7.51 -7.06
C ALA A 565 14.97 8.71 -6.58
N VAL A 566 14.43 9.48 -5.63
CA VAL A 566 15.16 10.57 -4.99
C VAL A 566 16.34 10.03 -4.17
N ASP A 567 16.14 8.95 -3.42
CA ASP A 567 17.23 8.31 -2.66
C ASP A 567 18.34 7.79 -3.58
N ALA A 568 17.98 7.23 -4.75
CA ALA A 568 18.95 6.78 -5.76
C ALA A 568 19.75 7.94 -6.38
N ASP A 569 19.11 9.08 -6.67
CA ASP A 569 19.81 10.28 -7.16
C ASP A 569 20.76 10.86 -6.11
N LEU A 570 20.33 10.86 -4.83
CA LEU A 570 21.17 11.27 -3.71
C LEU A 570 22.32 10.28 -3.46
N ALA A 571 22.10 8.98 -3.65
CA ALA A 571 23.16 7.97 -3.54
C ALA A 571 24.25 8.20 -4.60
N ARG A 572 23.86 8.50 -5.85
CA ARG A 572 24.82 8.87 -6.92
C ARG A 572 25.58 10.15 -6.59
N TYR A 573 24.89 11.18 -6.10
CA TYR A 573 25.53 12.43 -5.69
C TYR A 573 26.52 12.20 -4.53
N ARG A 574 26.11 11.43 -3.51
CA ARG A 574 26.93 11.13 -2.33
C ARG A 574 28.12 10.22 -2.64
N ALA A 575 28.02 9.36 -3.65
CA ALA A 575 29.18 8.60 -4.13
C ALA A 575 30.28 9.53 -4.67
N ALA A 576 29.89 10.67 -5.26
CA ALA A 576 30.82 11.70 -5.73
C ALA A 576 31.17 12.74 -4.64
N VAL A 577 30.28 12.99 -3.68
CA VAL A 577 30.45 13.95 -2.57
C VAL A 577 30.03 13.32 -1.23
N PRO A 578 30.86 12.43 -0.63
CA PRO A 578 30.47 11.65 0.55
C PRO A 578 30.18 12.49 1.80
N ASP A 579 30.85 13.63 1.93
CA ASP A 579 30.83 14.48 3.13
C ASP A 579 29.63 15.43 3.21
N ASP A 580 28.79 15.51 2.17
CA ASP A 580 27.62 16.39 2.19
C ASP A 580 26.58 15.90 3.22
N ALA A 581 26.51 16.60 4.34
CA ALA A 581 25.60 16.29 5.45
C ALA A 581 24.13 16.47 5.07
N GLY A 582 23.79 17.50 4.27
CA GLY A 582 22.41 17.75 3.84
C GLY A 582 21.88 16.63 2.96
N ALA A 583 22.71 16.14 2.02
CA ALA A 583 22.36 14.99 1.19
C ALA A 583 22.12 13.71 2.02
N ARG A 584 22.94 13.48 3.06
CA ARG A 584 22.75 12.34 3.99
C ARG A 584 21.44 12.45 4.77
N VAL A 585 21.13 13.63 5.30
CA VAL A 585 19.90 13.88 6.07
C VAL A 585 18.67 13.72 5.17
N LEU A 586 18.69 14.26 3.95
CA LEU A 586 17.59 14.10 3.00
C LEU A 586 17.39 12.64 2.59
N ALA A 587 18.46 11.90 2.30
CA ALA A 587 18.40 10.47 2.01
C ALA A 587 17.78 9.68 3.17
N SER A 588 18.14 10.02 4.42
CA SER A 588 17.53 9.42 5.61
C SER A 588 16.06 9.79 5.77
N LEU A 589 15.67 11.01 5.43
CA LEU A 589 14.27 11.44 5.44
C LEU A 589 13.44 10.63 4.43
N MET A 590 13.95 10.45 3.21
CA MET A 590 13.27 9.66 2.16
C MET A 590 13.03 8.21 2.58
N ARG A 591 13.94 7.60 3.36
CA ARG A 591 13.78 6.22 3.85
C ARG A 591 12.85 6.09 5.05
N ARG A 592 12.86 7.05 5.99
CA ARG A 592 12.05 6.97 7.22
C ARG A 592 10.61 7.44 6.99
N GLU A 593 10.47 8.58 6.32
CA GLU A 593 9.17 9.26 6.14
C GLU A 593 8.62 9.08 4.71
N ALA A 594 8.99 7.99 4.02
CA ALA A 594 8.58 7.70 2.65
C ALA A 594 7.05 7.80 2.44
N LEU A 595 6.27 7.38 3.44
CA LEU A 595 4.81 7.36 3.41
C LEU A 595 4.21 8.76 3.19
N ALA A 596 4.80 9.82 3.74
CA ALA A 596 4.34 11.19 3.57
C ALA A 596 4.46 11.68 2.11
N PHE A 597 5.33 11.06 1.30
CA PHE A 597 5.60 11.44 -0.09
C PHE A 597 4.91 10.54 -1.13
N THR A 598 3.98 9.69 -0.70
CA THR A 598 3.25 8.77 -1.56
C THR A 598 1.74 8.99 -1.49
N GLY A 599 1.04 8.68 -2.58
CA GLY A 599 -0.39 8.94 -2.74
C GLY A 599 -0.66 9.81 -3.96
N PRO A 600 -1.92 10.22 -4.19
CA PRO A 600 -2.33 11.06 -5.32
C PRO A 600 -1.99 12.55 -5.06
N LEU A 601 -0.73 12.83 -4.70
CA LEU A 601 -0.25 14.20 -4.43
C LEU A 601 0.33 14.82 -5.71
N SER A 602 0.01 16.08 -5.98
CA SER A 602 0.61 16.83 -7.09
C SER A 602 2.06 17.23 -6.77
N CYS A 603 2.82 17.69 -7.78
CA CYS A 603 4.16 18.25 -7.54
C CYS A 603 4.12 19.43 -6.55
N HIS A 604 3.06 20.22 -6.53
CA HIS A 604 2.93 21.32 -5.58
C HIS A 604 2.74 20.80 -4.14
N ASP A 605 1.85 19.81 -3.96
CA ASP A 605 1.58 19.18 -2.67
C ASP A 605 2.81 18.50 -2.07
N LEU A 606 3.59 17.81 -2.92
CA LEU A 606 4.84 17.17 -2.52
C LEU A 606 5.93 18.18 -2.16
N ALA A 607 5.97 19.32 -2.85
CA ALA A 607 6.89 20.40 -2.47
C ALA A 607 6.52 20.99 -1.11
N VAL A 608 5.24 21.35 -0.91
CA VAL A 608 4.72 21.82 0.39
C VAL A 608 5.05 20.81 1.50
N THR A 609 4.83 19.52 1.23
CA THR A 609 5.14 18.45 2.19
C THR A 609 6.63 18.35 2.47
N LEU A 610 7.51 18.42 1.46
CA LEU A 610 8.97 18.36 1.65
C LEU A 610 9.49 19.56 2.45
N GLU A 611 9.02 20.78 2.18
CA GLU A 611 9.40 21.98 2.96
C GLU A 611 9.04 21.80 4.44
N ASN A 612 7.82 21.33 4.70
CA ASN A 612 7.31 21.03 6.02
C ASN A 612 8.12 19.94 6.73
N ARG A 613 8.47 18.87 6.03
CA ARG A 613 9.29 17.77 6.56
C ARG A 613 10.77 18.13 6.73
N ALA A 614 11.28 19.15 6.06
CA ALA A 614 12.65 19.62 6.27
C ALA A 614 12.81 20.40 7.60
N LEU A 615 11.74 21.02 8.10
CA LEU A 615 11.77 21.85 9.30
C LEU A 615 12.30 21.08 10.53
N GLY A 616 13.32 21.62 11.19
CA GLY A 616 13.94 21.01 12.38
C GLY A 616 14.91 19.86 12.10
N LEU A 617 15.38 19.69 10.86
CA LEU A 617 16.42 18.72 10.50
C LEU A 617 17.69 19.44 10.03
N ASP A 618 18.56 19.90 10.91
CA ASP A 618 19.78 20.61 10.46
C ASP A 618 20.76 19.66 9.74
N PRO A 619 21.44 20.12 8.65
CA PRO A 619 21.36 21.44 8.02
C PRO A 619 20.36 21.51 6.84
N LEU A 620 19.35 20.63 6.79
CA LEU A 620 18.50 20.43 5.63
C LEU A 620 17.73 21.70 5.19
N PRO A 621 17.07 22.48 6.08
CA PRO A 621 16.42 23.73 5.66
C PRO A 621 17.37 24.72 4.98
N GLN A 622 18.60 24.84 5.47
CA GLN A 622 19.60 25.77 4.91
C GLN A 622 20.26 25.20 3.64
N TRP A 623 20.28 23.87 3.50
CA TRP A 623 20.86 23.16 2.37
C TRP A 623 19.94 23.11 1.15
N LEU A 624 18.62 23.07 1.36
CA LEU A 624 17.61 23.07 0.29
C LEU A 624 17.51 24.43 -0.41
N LEU A 625 17.28 24.39 -1.72
CA LEU A 625 17.09 25.56 -2.58
C LEU A 625 15.63 25.66 -3.04
N GLY A 626 15.19 26.90 -3.29
CA GLY A 626 13.84 27.15 -3.81
C GLY A 626 12.72 26.98 -2.77
N LEU A 627 13.06 26.92 -1.47
CA LEU A 627 12.08 26.99 -0.38
C LEU A 627 11.18 28.22 -0.56
N GLY A 628 9.87 28.05 -0.41
CA GLY A 628 8.87 29.11 -0.59
C GLY A 628 8.50 29.38 -2.05
N GLN A 629 9.45 29.26 -3.00
CA GLN A 629 9.13 29.38 -4.44
C GLN A 629 8.22 28.25 -4.91
N ALA A 630 8.36 27.05 -4.32
CA ALA A 630 7.48 25.94 -4.63
C ALA A 630 6.04 26.14 -4.07
N ARG A 631 5.88 27.03 -3.09
CA ARG A 631 4.60 27.46 -2.49
C ARG A 631 3.99 28.69 -3.17
N SER A 632 4.47 29.11 -4.35
CA SER A 632 3.92 30.29 -5.05
C SER A 632 2.42 30.19 -5.39
N GLY A 633 1.85 28.98 -5.39
CA GLY A 633 0.42 28.72 -5.55
C GLY A 633 -0.41 28.81 -4.25
N GLY A 634 0.24 29.01 -3.10
CA GLY A 634 -0.36 28.90 -1.76
C GLY A 634 0.07 27.64 -1.03
N GLY A 635 -0.50 27.41 0.15
CA GLY A 635 -0.35 26.16 0.89
C GLY A 635 -0.23 26.35 2.39
N VAL A 636 0.24 25.32 3.09
CA VAL A 636 0.44 25.34 4.55
C VAL A 636 1.91 25.20 4.95
N ARG A 637 2.31 25.91 6.01
CA ARG A 637 3.64 25.83 6.60
C ARG A 637 3.53 25.47 8.07
N TYR A 638 4.23 24.45 8.52
CA TYR A 638 4.33 24.15 9.95
C TYR A 638 4.97 25.31 10.71
N LEU A 639 4.42 25.62 11.89
CA LEU A 639 4.99 26.60 12.81
C LEU A 639 6.09 26.00 13.71
N HIS A 640 6.13 24.68 13.83
CA HIS A 640 7.12 23.91 14.59
C HIS A 640 7.49 22.63 13.83
N PRO A 641 8.63 21.98 14.10
CA PRO A 641 8.94 20.69 13.50
C PRO A 641 7.76 19.70 13.63
N PRO A 642 7.44 18.91 12.58
CA PRO A 642 6.34 17.95 12.60
C PRO A 642 6.45 17.00 13.82
N LEU A 643 5.35 16.88 14.57
CA LEU A 643 5.30 16.06 15.78
C LEU A 643 5.20 14.56 15.48
N ASP A 644 4.73 14.23 14.28
CA ASP A 644 4.59 12.87 13.75
C ASP A 644 5.86 12.37 13.05
N ARG A 645 6.99 13.05 13.27
CA ARG A 645 8.28 12.65 12.74
C ARG A 645 8.79 11.39 13.46
N ASP A 646 9.29 10.45 12.66
CA ASP A 646 9.93 9.25 13.18
C ASP A 646 11.21 9.55 13.94
N HIS A 647 11.47 8.78 14.98
CA HIS A 647 12.66 8.94 15.81
C HIS A 647 13.94 8.75 14.96
N PRO A 648 15.02 9.54 15.18
CA PRO A 648 16.22 9.44 14.35
C PRO A 648 16.92 8.08 14.34
N ALA A 649 16.77 7.31 15.42
CA ALA A 649 17.31 5.96 15.54
C ALA A 649 16.56 4.91 14.68
N LEU A 650 15.38 5.25 14.16
CA LEU A 650 14.65 4.39 13.24
C LEU A 650 15.40 4.32 11.92
N LYS A 651 15.84 3.11 11.54
CA LYS A 651 16.62 2.88 10.33
C LYS A 651 15.73 2.81 9.08
N SER A 652 14.55 2.21 9.20
CA SER A 652 13.55 2.06 8.15
C SER A 652 12.17 1.76 8.77
N CYS A 653 11.11 2.08 8.02
CA CYS A 653 9.76 1.62 8.28
C CYS A 653 9.46 0.47 7.33
N VAL A 654 8.95 -0.64 7.85
CA VAL A 654 8.54 -1.78 7.03
C VAL A 654 7.02 -1.88 7.09
N PRO A 655 6.29 -1.67 5.99
CA PRO A 655 4.87 -2.00 5.97
C PRO A 655 4.74 -3.52 6.09
N ALA A 656 4.14 -4.01 7.19
CA ALA A 656 3.69 -5.40 7.25
C ALA A 656 2.59 -5.56 6.18
N VAL A 657 2.81 -6.44 5.23
CA VAL A 657 2.06 -6.50 4.00
C VAL A 657 0.96 -7.55 4.17
N GLY A 658 -0.28 -7.25 3.78
CA GLY A 658 -1.37 -8.24 3.80
C GLY A 658 -1.89 -8.62 5.19
N VAL A 659 -1.45 -7.95 6.26
CA VAL A 659 -2.01 -8.07 7.61
C VAL A 659 -2.81 -6.82 7.91
N ASP A 660 -4.14 -6.87 7.70
CA ASP A 660 -5.03 -5.73 8.00
C ASP A 660 -4.93 -5.29 9.47
N GLU A 661 -4.68 -6.24 10.37
CA GLU A 661 -4.44 -6.02 11.78
C GLU A 661 -3.32 -6.97 12.27
N PHE A 662 -2.38 -6.40 13.01
CA PHE A 662 -1.16 -7.07 13.49
C PHE A 662 -1.35 -7.56 14.93
N HIS A 663 -0.92 -8.79 15.25
CA HIS A 663 -1.10 -9.39 16.57
C HIS A 663 0.21 -9.68 17.31
N ASP A 664 1.23 -10.24 16.65
CA ASP A 664 2.50 -10.61 17.30
C ASP A 664 3.68 -10.69 16.31
N VAL A 665 4.91 -10.46 16.82
CA VAL A 665 6.16 -10.62 16.07
C VAL A 665 7.18 -11.40 16.88
N ASP A 666 8.10 -12.08 16.18
CA ASP A 666 9.28 -12.63 16.81
C ASP A 666 10.52 -12.57 15.91
N TRP A 667 11.67 -12.25 16.51
CA TRP A 667 12.94 -12.19 15.80
C TRP A 667 13.53 -13.58 15.67
N HIS A 668 14.00 -13.91 14.47
CA HIS A 668 14.80 -15.10 14.26
C HIS A 668 16.09 -15.00 15.10
N PRO A 669 16.60 -16.10 15.69
CA PRO A 669 17.79 -16.10 16.56
C PRO A 669 19.04 -15.45 15.93
N SER A 670 19.18 -15.52 14.61
CA SER A 670 20.25 -14.85 13.86
C SER A 670 20.17 -13.31 13.82
N GLY A 671 19.05 -12.71 14.24
CA GLY A 671 18.77 -11.28 14.19
C GLY A 671 18.56 -10.71 12.77
N ARG A 672 18.50 -11.58 11.75
CA ARG A 672 18.39 -11.18 10.34
C ARG A 672 16.97 -11.26 9.78
N LEU A 673 16.10 -11.99 10.44
CA LEU A 673 14.73 -12.24 10.00
C LEU A 673 13.74 -11.92 11.10
N LEU A 674 12.54 -11.51 10.72
CA LEU A 674 11.43 -11.17 11.60
C LEU A 674 10.19 -11.92 11.13
N ALA A 675 9.54 -12.67 12.01
CA ALA A 675 8.23 -13.24 11.75
C ALA A 675 7.13 -12.27 12.20
N VAL A 676 6.09 -12.13 11.39
CA VAL A 676 4.97 -11.20 11.60
C VAL A 676 3.66 -11.96 11.42
N ALA A 677 2.81 -11.92 12.45
CA ALA A 677 1.51 -12.58 12.49
C ALA A 677 0.37 -11.60 12.78
N GLY A 678 -0.84 -11.91 12.31
CA GLY A 678 -2.03 -11.09 12.55
C GLY A 678 -3.33 -11.78 12.15
N SER A 679 -4.34 -10.97 11.78
CA SER A 679 -5.72 -11.46 11.58
C SER A 679 -5.95 -12.32 10.34
N HIS A 680 -4.94 -12.45 9.49
CA HIS A 680 -4.99 -13.29 8.30
C HIS A 680 -4.23 -14.60 8.54
N PRO A 681 -4.57 -15.68 7.82
CA PRO A 681 -3.89 -16.97 7.96
C PRO A 681 -2.44 -16.96 7.49
N THR A 682 -1.95 -15.84 6.96
CA THR A 682 -0.60 -15.71 6.45
C THR A 682 0.35 -15.14 7.50
N VAL A 683 1.44 -15.85 7.77
CA VAL A 683 2.58 -15.35 8.54
C VAL A 683 3.65 -14.86 7.57
N GLU A 684 4.07 -13.61 7.72
CA GLU A 684 5.12 -13.02 6.88
C GLU A 684 6.49 -13.12 7.54
N ILE A 685 7.49 -13.60 6.80
CA ILE A 685 8.89 -13.55 7.22
C ILE A 685 9.61 -12.45 6.45
N LEU A 686 10.13 -11.47 7.17
CA LEU A 686 10.80 -10.28 6.65
C LEU A 686 12.29 -10.33 7.00
N ASP A 687 13.15 -9.61 6.27
CA ASP A 687 14.51 -9.30 6.74
C ASP A 687 14.61 -7.94 7.44
N THR A 688 15.82 -7.61 7.90
CA THR A 688 16.19 -6.32 8.50
C THR A 688 15.99 -5.12 7.59
N GLU A 689 15.87 -5.32 6.28
CA GLU A 689 15.61 -4.25 5.30
C GLU A 689 14.11 -4.11 5.01
N GLY A 690 13.28 -4.97 5.62
CA GLY A 690 11.84 -5.01 5.40
C GLY A 690 11.41 -5.79 4.17
N THR A 691 12.34 -6.49 3.53
CA THR A 691 12.04 -7.31 2.36
C THR A 691 11.46 -8.64 2.83
N ARG A 692 10.25 -8.94 2.36
CA ARG A 692 9.63 -10.25 2.58
C ARG A 692 10.46 -11.36 1.94
N LYS A 693 10.88 -12.32 2.76
CA LYS A 693 11.63 -13.51 2.31
C LYS A 693 10.70 -14.62 1.86
N TRP A 694 9.71 -14.95 2.66
CA TRP A 694 8.66 -15.89 2.31
C TRP A 694 7.43 -15.67 3.20
N THR A 695 6.32 -16.31 2.81
CA THR A 695 5.10 -16.39 3.60
C THR A 695 4.79 -17.83 3.91
N MET A 696 4.17 -18.05 5.05
CA MET A 696 3.69 -19.34 5.48
C MET A 696 2.18 -19.26 5.73
N GLU A 697 1.44 -20.28 5.33
CA GLU A 697 0.05 -20.45 5.74
C GLU A 697 0.02 -21.07 7.14
N GLY A 698 -0.81 -20.48 7.99
CA GLY A 698 -1.10 -20.92 9.34
C GLY A 698 -2.62 -20.97 9.57
N PRO A 699 -3.05 -21.09 10.84
CA PRO A 699 -4.47 -21.02 11.24
C PRO A 699 -5.16 -19.74 10.73
N ASP A 700 -6.49 -19.75 10.56
CA ASP A 700 -7.30 -18.63 10.05
C ASP A 700 -6.94 -17.27 10.67
N THR A 701 -6.65 -17.26 11.97
CA THR A 701 -6.17 -16.07 12.69
C THR A 701 -4.96 -16.47 13.52
N VAL A 702 -3.82 -15.79 13.36
CA VAL A 702 -2.59 -16.09 14.12
C VAL A 702 -2.38 -15.05 15.21
N ASN A 703 -2.54 -15.49 16.45
CA ASN A 703 -2.44 -14.66 17.65
C ASN A 703 -1.03 -14.58 18.22
N ARG A 704 -0.20 -15.62 18.09
CA ARG A 704 1.23 -15.61 18.51
C ARG A 704 2.12 -16.35 17.52
N VAL A 705 3.40 -15.93 17.47
CA VAL A 705 4.44 -16.56 16.66
C VAL A 705 5.75 -16.67 17.44
N ARG A 706 6.42 -17.84 17.47
CA ARG A 706 7.74 -17.99 18.11
C ARG A 706 8.70 -18.83 17.29
N TRP A 707 9.90 -18.30 17.04
CA TRP A 707 11.01 -19.03 16.46
C TRP A 707 11.59 -20.03 17.45
N SER A 708 11.95 -21.20 16.96
CA SER A 708 12.81 -22.10 17.72
C SER A 708 14.20 -21.47 17.94
N PRO A 709 14.89 -21.78 19.06
CA PRO A 709 16.23 -21.26 19.33
C PRO A 709 17.28 -21.59 18.26
N ASP A 710 17.14 -22.72 17.57
CA ASP A 710 17.99 -23.10 16.43
C ASP A 710 17.61 -22.41 15.11
N GLY A 711 16.48 -21.70 15.07
CA GLY A 711 15.96 -20.99 13.90
C GLY A 711 15.37 -21.89 12.80
N THR A 712 15.22 -23.20 13.04
CA THR A 712 14.77 -24.15 12.01
C THR A 712 13.26 -24.40 12.02
N ARG A 713 12.55 -24.00 13.07
CA ARG A 713 11.12 -24.26 13.27
C ARG A 713 10.39 -22.99 13.71
N LEU A 714 9.08 -22.96 13.43
CA LEU A 714 8.20 -21.87 13.83
C LEU A 714 6.94 -22.42 14.49
N ALA A 715 6.64 -21.95 15.70
CA ALA A 715 5.42 -22.26 16.42
C ALA A 715 4.41 -21.12 16.26
N LEU A 716 3.19 -21.48 15.88
CA LEU A 716 2.06 -20.57 15.72
C LEU A 716 0.97 -20.92 16.73
N VAL A 717 0.30 -19.89 17.23
CA VAL A 717 -0.92 -20.01 18.01
C VAL A 717 -2.01 -19.25 17.31
N GLY A 718 -3.11 -19.90 17.01
CA GLY A 718 -4.22 -19.27 16.30
C GLY A 718 -5.55 -19.94 16.52
N VAL A 719 -6.59 -19.38 15.94
CA VAL A 719 -7.92 -20.00 15.91
C VAL A 719 -8.08 -20.69 14.56
N SER A 720 -8.57 -21.92 14.53
CA SER A 720 -8.99 -22.60 13.30
C SER A 720 -10.20 -23.50 13.54
N ASP A 721 -10.89 -23.87 12.46
CA ASP A 721 -12.01 -24.83 12.45
C ASP A 721 -11.54 -26.29 12.37
N ARG A 722 -10.21 -26.53 12.32
CA ARG A 722 -9.60 -27.83 12.02
C ARG A 722 -9.94 -28.94 13.02
N PHE A 723 -10.17 -28.57 14.28
CA PHE A 723 -10.44 -29.52 15.37
C PHE A 723 -11.90 -29.49 15.85
N ASP A 724 -12.79 -28.80 15.13
CA ASP A 724 -14.22 -28.81 15.45
C ASP A 724 -14.82 -30.20 15.22
N MET A 725 -15.58 -30.69 16.20
CA MET A 725 -16.30 -31.95 16.07
C MET A 725 -17.46 -31.81 15.07
N PRO A 726 -17.70 -32.79 14.16
CA PRO A 726 -18.88 -32.76 13.30
C PRO A 726 -20.16 -32.68 14.14
N HIS A 727 -21.02 -31.72 13.81
CA HIS A 727 -22.23 -31.30 14.56
C HIS A 727 -23.37 -32.35 14.71
N ASP A 728 -23.07 -33.66 14.79
CA ASP A 728 -24.08 -34.73 14.81
C ASP A 728 -24.36 -35.34 16.20
N VAL A 729 -24.05 -34.63 17.27
CA VAL A 729 -24.53 -34.98 18.63
C VAL A 729 -25.25 -33.77 19.19
N GLU A 730 -26.40 -33.99 19.83
CA GLU A 730 -27.24 -32.98 20.49
C GLU A 730 -26.48 -32.21 21.58
N THR A 731 -25.50 -31.38 21.20
CA THR A 731 -24.86 -30.42 22.11
C THR A 731 -25.75 -29.19 22.20
N THR A 732 -26.11 -28.84 23.43
CA THR A 732 -26.94 -27.67 23.71
C THR A 732 -26.21 -26.38 23.27
N PRO A 733 -26.92 -25.27 22.97
CA PRO A 733 -26.28 -24.00 22.61
C PRO A 733 -25.30 -23.48 23.68
N GLU A 734 -25.47 -23.88 24.94
CA GLU A 734 -24.55 -23.57 26.04
C GLU A 734 -23.25 -24.39 26.00
N GLU A 735 -23.25 -25.58 25.41
CA GLU A 735 -22.06 -26.41 25.19
C GLU A 735 -21.30 -26.00 23.91
N ALA A 736 -21.99 -25.55 22.86
CA ALA A 736 -21.36 -24.99 21.67
C ALA A 736 -20.61 -23.67 21.95
N LEU A 737 -21.06 -22.87 22.92
CA LEU A 737 -20.38 -21.65 23.37
C LEU A 737 -19.12 -21.92 24.23
N ARG A 738 -18.87 -23.18 24.62
CA ARG A 738 -17.68 -23.59 25.40
C ARG A 738 -16.49 -24.04 24.54
N ASN A 739 -16.66 -24.20 23.23
CA ASN A 739 -15.68 -24.83 22.34
C ASN A 739 -15.07 -23.85 21.33
N HIS A 740 -14.46 -22.75 21.79
CA HIS A 740 -13.56 -21.97 20.93
C HIS A 740 -12.13 -22.47 21.14
N HIS A 741 -11.60 -23.23 20.18
CA HIS A 741 -10.28 -23.86 20.26
C HIS A 741 -9.17 -22.89 19.77
N ASN A 742 -8.09 -22.74 20.55
CA ASN A 742 -6.83 -22.23 19.99
C ASN A 742 -5.99 -23.44 19.58
N ASP A 743 -5.32 -23.35 18.45
CA ASP A 743 -4.44 -24.41 17.97
C ASP A 743 -2.99 -23.97 18.11
N VAL A 744 -2.17 -24.89 18.59
CA VAL A 744 -0.71 -24.76 18.54
C VAL A 744 -0.24 -25.60 17.37
N THR A 745 0.30 -24.95 16.35
CA THR A 745 0.90 -25.60 15.18
C THR A 745 2.39 -25.31 15.11
N VAL A 746 3.19 -26.33 14.81
CA VAL A 746 4.64 -26.21 14.67
C VAL A 746 5.04 -26.65 13.27
N TYR A 747 5.75 -25.78 12.57
CA TYR A 747 6.25 -26.03 11.23
C TYR A 747 7.77 -26.20 11.25
N ASP A 748 8.24 -27.21 10.53
CA ASP A 748 9.63 -27.33 10.11
C ASP A 748 9.84 -26.47 8.87
N LEU A 749 10.73 -25.47 8.95
CA LEU A 749 10.95 -24.55 7.84
C LEU A 749 11.93 -25.09 6.80
N ARG A 750 12.67 -26.15 7.11
CA ARG A 750 13.56 -26.83 6.16
C ARG A 750 12.78 -27.75 5.23
N THR A 751 11.74 -28.39 5.77
CA THR A 751 10.91 -29.34 5.00
C THR A 751 9.55 -28.77 4.60
N GLY A 752 9.16 -27.63 5.18
CA GLY A 752 7.85 -27.00 4.97
C GLY A 752 6.69 -27.82 5.56
N ARG A 753 6.99 -28.84 6.37
CA ARG A 753 5.98 -29.73 6.94
C ARG A 753 5.57 -29.26 8.31
N GLU A 754 4.27 -29.39 8.57
CA GLU A 754 3.75 -29.37 9.92
C GLU A 754 4.24 -30.61 10.68
N ILE A 755 4.84 -30.41 11.85
CA ILE A 755 5.34 -31.47 12.73
C ILE A 755 4.37 -31.73 13.88
N LEU A 756 3.71 -30.67 14.37
CA LEU A 756 2.77 -30.74 15.48
C LEU A 756 1.56 -29.86 15.17
N ALA A 757 0.36 -30.37 15.45
CA ALA A 757 -0.86 -29.60 15.51
C ALA A 757 -1.73 -30.15 16.63
N VAL A 758 -1.96 -29.33 17.67
CA VAL A 758 -2.71 -29.75 18.85
C VAL A 758 -3.74 -28.69 19.24
N PRO A 759 -4.98 -29.11 19.58
CA PRO A 759 -5.98 -28.20 20.09
C PRO A 759 -5.70 -27.85 21.56
N VAL A 760 -5.89 -26.59 21.91
CA VAL A 760 -5.82 -26.05 23.26
C VAL A 760 -7.20 -25.49 23.61
N LEU A 761 -7.83 -26.08 24.63
CA LEU A 761 -9.14 -25.67 25.12
C LEU A 761 -9.09 -24.25 25.69
N ALA A 762 -10.13 -23.46 25.43
CA ALA A 762 -10.30 -22.14 26.03
C ALA A 762 -11.41 -22.17 27.10
N GLY A 763 -11.03 -21.99 28.36
CA GLY A 763 -11.96 -21.94 29.50
C GLY A 763 -12.89 -20.72 29.51
N LEU A 764 -13.99 -20.85 30.26
CA LEU A 764 -15.19 -20.01 30.42
C LEU A 764 -15.01 -18.50 30.80
N SER A 765 -13.83 -17.91 30.67
CA SER A 765 -13.61 -16.50 31.05
C SER A 765 -14.14 -15.54 29.97
N LEU A 766 -15.47 -15.37 29.96
CA LEU A 766 -16.35 -14.64 29.03
C LEU A 766 -15.98 -13.19 28.64
N LEU A 767 -14.86 -12.62 29.08
CA LEU A 767 -14.58 -11.19 28.90
C LEU A 767 -13.18 -10.82 28.39
N ARG A 768 -12.17 -11.70 28.46
CA ARG A 768 -10.84 -11.46 27.85
C ARG A 768 -10.12 -12.80 27.63
N GLN A 769 -10.17 -13.32 26.40
CA GLN A 769 -9.40 -14.50 26.01
C GLN A 769 -7.97 -14.07 25.65
N SER A 770 -6.99 -14.43 26.48
CA SER A 770 -5.57 -14.33 26.12
C SER A 770 -5.15 -15.61 25.39
N PRO A 771 -4.42 -15.53 24.26
CA PRO A 771 -3.91 -16.71 23.58
C PRO A 771 -2.90 -17.46 24.48
N PRO A 772 -2.83 -18.80 24.43
CA PRO A 772 -1.96 -19.59 25.28
C PRO A 772 -0.50 -19.12 25.20
N ALA A 773 0.21 -19.20 26.33
CA ALA A 773 1.64 -18.92 26.37
C ALA A 773 2.43 -20.15 25.91
N LEU A 774 3.53 -19.91 25.19
CA LEU A 774 4.43 -20.97 24.76
C LEU A 774 5.89 -20.54 24.86
N CYS A 775 6.76 -21.52 25.09
CA CYS A 775 8.20 -21.36 24.96
C CYS A 775 8.84 -22.64 24.42
N TRP A 776 9.90 -22.48 23.66
CA TRP A 776 10.68 -23.58 23.12
C TRP A 776 11.67 -24.11 24.16
N SER A 777 11.95 -25.40 24.11
CA SER A 777 13.13 -25.92 24.80
C SER A 777 14.41 -25.36 24.15
N PRO A 778 15.49 -25.17 24.93
CA PRO A 778 16.75 -24.61 24.42
C PRO A 778 17.39 -25.42 23.29
N ASP A 779 17.12 -26.71 23.21
CA ASP A 779 17.55 -27.63 22.14
C ASP A 779 16.60 -27.66 20.93
N SER A 780 15.48 -26.92 20.97
CA SER A 780 14.46 -26.86 19.91
C SER A 780 13.70 -28.16 19.63
N ASP A 781 13.78 -29.16 20.53
CA ASP A 781 13.15 -30.47 20.34
C ASP A 781 11.80 -30.62 21.07
N MET A 782 11.50 -29.73 22.01
CA MET A 782 10.24 -29.69 22.74
C MET A 782 9.63 -28.28 22.74
N ILE A 783 8.31 -28.24 22.89
CA ILE A 783 7.57 -27.01 23.10
C ILE A 783 6.72 -27.13 24.37
N CYS A 784 6.79 -26.10 25.20
CA CYS A 784 6.00 -26.00 26.42
C CYS A 784 4.81 -25.09 26.15
N VAL A 785 3.60 -25.56 26.47
CA VAL A 785 2.35 -24.83 26.23
C VAL A 785 1.58 -24.70 27.54
N ALA A 786 1.20 -23.47 27.89
CA ALA A 786 0.26 -23.21 28.98
C ALA A 786 -1.18 -23.13 28.46
N SER A 787 -2.04 -24.01 28.96
CA SER A 787 -3.49 -23.97 28.79
C SER A 787 -4.18 -23.54 30.09
N ASP A 788 -5.51 -23.48 30.07
CA ASP A 788 -6.36 -23.36 31.25
C ASP A 788 -6.33 -24.61 32.15
N THR A 789 -6.01 -25.77 31.59
CA THR A 789 -5.97 -27.06 32.27
C THR A 789 -4.63 -27.35 32.93
N GLY A 790 -3.55 -26.66 32.53
CA GLY A 790 -2.22 -26.77 33.13
C GLY A 790 -1.11 -26.33 32.18
N VAL A 791 0.13 -26.70 32.50
CA VAL A 791 1.27 -26.54 31.57
C VAL A 791 1.72 -27.93 31.11
N SER A 792 1.84 -28.12 29.79
CA SER A 792 2.23 -29.39 29.19
C SER A 792 3.42 -29.23 28.26
N LEU A 793 4.30 -30.23 28.26
CA LEU A 793 5.39 -30.39 27.32
C LEU A 793 4.94 -31.26 26.14
N TYR A 794 5.30 -30.83 24.94
CA TYR A 794 5.10 -31.57 23.71
C TYR A 794 6.47 -31.83 23.10
N ALA A 795 6.86 -33.10 23.07
CA ALA A 795 8.02 -33.51 22.29
C ALA A 795 7.64 -33.54 20.80
N LEU A 796 8.56 -33.12 19.93
CA LEU A 796 8.32 -33.02 18.49
C LEU A 796 8.64 -34.34 17.75
N ASP A 797 8.97 -35.41 18.49
CA ASP A 797 9.10 -36.74 17.95
C ASP A 797 7.72 -37.38 17.71
N ALA A 798 7.55 -38.01 16.54
CA ALA A 798 6.27 -38.54 16.11
C ALA A 798 5.76 -39.63 17.08
N GLY A 799 4.73 -39.31 17.87
CA GLY A 799 3.99 -40.28 18.68
C GLY A 799 3.95 -40.00 20.19
N SER A 800 4.65 -38.99 20.68
CA SER A 800 4.63 -38.60 22.10
C SER A 800 3.41 -37.72 22.41
N GLY A 801 2.51 -38.19 23.27
CA GLY A 801 1.38 -37.38 23.76
C GLY A 801 1.83 -36.24 24.70
N PRO A 802 0.94 -35.27 25.02
CA PRO A 802 1.26 -34.18 25.94
C PRO A 802 1.69 -34.72 27.31
N GLN A 803 2.80 -34.21 27.81
CA GLN A 803 3.32 -34.52 29.14
C GLN A 803 3.00 -33.36 30.11
N PRO A 804 2.01 -33.49 31.00
CA PRO A 804 1.69 -32.43 31.96
C PRO A 804 2.80 -32.26 32.98
N LEU A 805 3.19 -31.03 33.27
CA LEU A 805 4.20 -30.73 34.28
C LEU A 805 3.65 -30.92 35.70
N THR A 806 4.51 -31.47 36.56
CA THR A 806 4.23 -31.63 37.99
C THR A 806 4.14 -30.29 38.71
N GLY A 807 3.20 -30.17 39.64
CA GLY A 807 3.02 -28.98 40.47
C GLY A 807 2.24 -27.81 39.83
N ILE A 808 1.66 -28.01 38.63
CA ILE A 808 0.85 -27.00 37.93
C ILE A 808 -0.35 -27.64 37.16
N GLN A 809 -1.26 -28.26 37.91
CA GLN A 809 -2.47 -28.93 37.38
C GLN A 809 -3.73 -28.16 37.81
N HIS A 810 -4.73 -28.03 36.93
CA HIS A 810 -6.02 -27.36 37.17
C HIS A 810 -5.91 -25.87 37.53
N LEU A 811 -5.64 -25.01 36.53
CA LEU A 811 -5.48 -23.56 36.70
C LEU A 811 -6.82 -22.79 36.81
N ASP A 812 -7.94 -23.50 37.00
CA ASP A 812 -9.32 -22.96 37.02
C ASP A 812 -9.52 -21.82 38.05
N GLU A 813 -8.61 -21.65 39.01
CA GLU A 813 -8.58 -20.54 39.98
C GLU A 813 -7.33 -19.61 39.88
N GLU A 814 -6.30 -19.96 39.09
CA GLU A 814 -4.94 -19.37 39.16
C GLU A 814 -4.57 -18.38 38.02
N GLY A 815 -5.48 -18.06 37.09
CA GLY A 815 -5.29 -16.97 36.11
C GLY A 815 -4.22 -17.22 35.03
N GLU A 816 -3.89 -16.17 34.27
CA GLU A 816 -2.98 -16.22 33.09
C GLU A 816 -1.55 -16.63 33.46
N VAL A 817 -0.96 -17.56 32.69
CA VAL A 817 0.38 -18.11 32.91
C VAL A 817 1.37 -17.49 31.93
N SER A 818 2.52 -17.04 32.43
CA SER A 818 3.68 -16.66 31.60
C SER A 818 4.84 -17.62 31.85
N LEU A 819 5.58 -17.97 30.79
CA LEU A 819 6.59 -19.03 30.77
C LEU A 819 7.84 -18.57 30.02
N ASP A 820 9.01 -19.00 30.49
CA ASP A 820 10.26 -18.93 29.72
C ASP A 820 11.28 -20.00 30.13
N TRP A 821 12.07 -20.50 29.19
CA TRP A 821 12.97 -21.64 29.38
C TRP A 821 14.43 -21.28 29.11
N HIS A 822 15.27 -21.35 30.15
CA HIS A 822 16.70 -21.07 30.06
C HIS A 822 17.54 -22.33 29.84
N PRO A 823 18.59 -22.30 28.98
CA PRO A 823 19.46 -23.45 28.70
C PRO A 823 20.13 -24.09 29.93
N VAL A 824 20.43 -23.28 30.94
CA VAL A 824 21.16 -23.74 32.14
C VAL A 824 20.28 -23.81 33.38
N HIS A 825 19.19 -23.03 33.40
CA HIS A 825 18.41 -22.79 34.63
C HIS A 825 17.04 -23.46 34.60
N GLY A 826 16.63 -23.98 33.45
CA GLY A 826 15.38 -24.69 33.28
C GLY A 826 14.18 -23.77 33.02
N LEU A 827 12.98 -24.30 33.19
CA LEU A 827 11.73 -23.62 32.90
C LEU A 827 11.26 -22.82 34.11
N LEU A 828 10.91 -21.56 33.87
CA LEU A 828 10.30 -20.68 34.87
C LEU A 828 8.86 -20.38 34.45
N ALA A 829 7.92 -20.50 35.38
CA ALA A 829 6.52 -20.13 35.20
C ALA A 829 6.05 -19.16 36.27
N HIS A 830 5.25 -18.18 35.88
CA HIS A 830 4.56 -17.28 36.79
C HIS A 830 3.04 -17.44 36.69
N THR A 831 2.38 -17.58 37.85
CA THR A 831 0.91 -17.56 37.94
C THR A 831 0.41 -16.63 39.07
N PRO A 832 -0.67 -15.85 38.85
CA PRO A 832 -1.29 -15.04 39.88
C PRO A 832 -2.28 -15.84 40.75
N LYS A 833 -1.97 -16.07 42.02
CA LYS A 833 -2.85 -16.82 42.94
C LYS A 833 -3.81 -15.92 43.71
N ARG A 834 -5.12 -16.02 43.42
CA ARG A 834 -6.18 -15.43 44.27
C ARG A 834 -6.41 -16.32 45.48
N THR A 835 -6.38 -15.76 46.69
CA THR A 835 -6.74 -16.48 47.92
C THR A 835 -8.06 -15.94 48.46
N SER A 836 -8.88 -16.81 49.08
CA SER A 836 -10.16 -16.48 49.73
C SER A 836 -10.03 -15.35 50.76
N ASP A 837 -8.84 -15.18 51.33
CA ASP A 837 -8.57 -14.35 52.49
C ASP A 837 -8.06 -12.94 52.12
N ARG A 838 -8.27 -12.49 50.87
CA ARG A 838 -7.76 -11.21 50.30
C ARG A 838 -6.21 -11.09 50.26
N HIS A 839 -5.47 -12.17 50.51
CA HIS A 839 -4.01 -12.22 50.48
C HIS A 839 -3.50 -12.59 49.08
N HIS A 840 -3.69 -11.69 48.13
CA HIS A 840 -3.25 -11.90 46.75
C HIS A 840 -1.72 -11.99 46.64
N ALA A 841 -1.19 -13.03 45.97
CA ALA A 841 0.25 -13.24 45.80
C ALA A 841 0.57 -13.87 44.43
N GLY A 842 1.71 -13.50 43.85
CA GLY A 842 2.23 -14.18 42.67
C GLY A 842 3.05 -15.40 43.07
N LEU A 843 3.02 -16.41 42.21
CA LEU A 843 3.75 -17.66 42.39
C LEU A 843 4.70 -17.87 41.21
N LEU A 844 6.00 -17.92 41.50
CA LEU A 844 7.02 -18.36 40.55
C LEU A 844 7.35 -19.84 40.81
N ARG A 845 7.31 -20.66 39.76
CA ARG A 845 7.69 -22.07 39.78
C ARG A 845 8.89 -22.29 38.85
N LEU A 846 9.93 -22.92 39.36
CA LEU A 846 11.16 -23.22 38.62
C LEU A 846 11.38 -24.73 38.57
N TRP A 847 11.37 -25.30 37.38
CA TRP A 847 11.78 -26.68 37.09
C TRP A 847 13.19 -26.64 36.52
N ALA A 848 14.17 -27.23 37.20
CA ALA A 848 15.53 -27.29 36.72
C ALA A 848 15.66 -28.23 35.51
N ASP A 849 14.88 -29.31 35.51
CA ASP A 849 14.69 -30.21 34.37
C ASP A 849 13.19 -30.49 34.19
N PRO A 850 12.52 -29.78 33.26
CA PRO A 850 11.10 -29.97 33.00
C PRO A 850 10.73 -31.36 32.47
N ALA A 851 11.69 -32.11 31.90
CA ALA A 851 11.44 -33.45 31.38
C ALA A 851 11.36 -34.51 32.49
N ASP A 852 11.93 -34.23 33.67
CA ASP A 852 11.87 -35.11 34.83
C ASP A 852 10.52 -34.98 35.55
N GLN A 853 9.57 -35.85 35.23
CA GLN A 853 8.26 -35.88 35.89
C GLN A 853 8.31 -36.24 37.39
N SER A 854 9.46 -36.66 37.93
CA SER A 854 9.62 -36.87 39.37
C SER A 854 10.04 -35.60 40.12
N GLN A 855 10.50 -34.57 39.40
CA GLN A 855 10.95 -33.31 39.98
C GLN A 855 9.75 -32.45 40.39
N GLU A 856 9.68 -32.06 41.66
CA GLU A 856 8.81 -30.96 42.09
C GLU A 856 9.47 -29.60 41.80
N PRO A 857 8.71 -28.62 41.28
CA PRO A 857 9.26 -27.29 41.03
C PRO A 857 9.62 -26.60 42.34
N ARG A 858 10.70 -25.80 42.30
CA ARG A 858 10.95 -24.82 43.36
C ARG A 858 9.89 -23.74 43.28
N GLN A 859 9.19 -23.50 44.38
CA GLN A 859 8.10 -22.53 44.46
C GLN A 859 8.53 -21.30 45.27
N TRP A 860 8.24 -20.12 44.73
CA TRP A 860 8.42 -18.85 45.42
C TRP A 860 7.11 -18.05 45.40
N HIS A 861 6.54 -17.88 46.59
CA HIS A 861 5.34 -17.08 46.79
C HIS A 861 5.72 -15.70 47.30
N SER A 862 5.24 -14.65 46.62
CA SER A 862 5.46 -13.29 47.08
C SER A 862 4.36 -12.34 46.65
N ARG A 863 3.98 -11.43 47.55
CA ARG A 863 3.09 -10.30 47.23
C ARG A 863 3.72 -9.36 46.22
N ALA A 864 5.05 -9.25 46.20
CA ALA A 864 5.78 -8.45 45.23
C ALA A 864 5.80 -9.05 43.81
N LEU A 865 5.21 -10.23 43.63
CA LEU A 865 5.00 -10.86 42.33
C LEU A 865 3.52 -10.86 41.92
N TRP A 866 2.66 -10.21 42.70
CA TRP A 866 1.24 -10.12 42.42
C TRP A 866 0.95 -9.22 41.22
N GLY A 867 0.06 -9.69 40.35
CA GLY A 867 -0.38 -9.05 39.12
C GLY A 867 -0.48 -10.11 38.03
N ARG A 868 -1.33 -9.90 37.03
CA ARG A 868 -1.32 -10.75 35.83
C ARG A 868 0.01 -10.57 35.10
N GLY A 869 0.63 -11.68 34.69
CA GLY A 869 1.91 -11.66 33.98
C GLY A 869 1.68 -11.57 32.47
N GLY A 870 2.11 -10.48 31.83
CA GLY A 870 2.01 -10.32 30.37
C GLY A 870 3.19 -10.95 29.60
N SER A 871 4.36 -10.96 30.23
CA SER A 871 5.60 -11.55 29.71
C SER A 871 6.53 -11.93 30.86
N LEU A 872 7.25 -13.04 30.68
CA LEU A 872 8.32 -13.53 31.54
C LEU A 872 9.51 -13.82 30.64
N MET A 873 10.70 -13.34 30.99
CA MET A 873 11.89 -13.56 30.16
C MET A 873 13.15 -13.64 31.02
N TRP A 874 13.90 -14.73 30.89
CA TRP A 874 15.24 -14.87 31.40
C TRP A 874 16.16 -13.84 30.73
N ARG A 875 17.14 -13.36 31.50
CA ARG A 875 18.25 -12.62 30.92
C ARG A 875 19.06 -13.58 30.05
N PRO A 876 19.33 -13.27 28.76
CA PRO A 876 19.93 -14.24 27.82
C PRO A 876 21.24 -14.92 28.27
N SER A 877 22.04 -14.23 29.08
CA SER A 877 23.31 -14.72 29.61
C SER A 877 23.38 -14.70 31.14
N GLY A 878 22.23 -14.66 31.82
CA GLY A 878 22.15 -14.41 33.25
C GLY A 878 21.22 -15.38 33.98
N ARG A 879 21.26 -15.27 35.31
CA ARG A 879 20.39 -16.02 36.23
C ARG A 879 19.20 -15.20 36.73
N THR A 880 19.06 -13.96 36.26
CA THR A 880 17.94 -13.09 36.59
C THR A 880 16.87 -13.17 35.51
N ALA A 881 15.62 -12.92 35.89
CA ALA A 881 14.51 -12.86 34.96
C ALA A 881 13.77 -11.54 35.13
N VAL A 882 13.22 -11.02 34.03
CA VAL A 882 12.27 -9.92 34.06
C VAL A 882 10.85 -10.48 34.03
N LEU A 883 10.01 -9.96 34.92
CA LEU A 883 8.61 -10.28 35.02
C LEU A 883 7.81 -8.99 34.82
N ASP A 884 6.94 -9.01 33.82
CA ASP A 884 6.01 -7.93 33.56
C ASP A 884 4.66 -8.24 34.19
N LEU A 885 4.29 -7.45 35.19
CA LEU A 885 3.07 -7.56 35.97
C LEU A 885 2.09 -6.45 35.57
N GLU A 886 0.80 -6.70 35.77
CA GLU A 886 -0.31 -5.76 35.48
C GLU A 886 -0.08 -4.31 35.94
N ARG A 887 0.75 -4.07 36.97
CA ARG A 887 1.06 -2.72 37.48
C ARG A 887 2.54 -2.46 37.76
N ALA A 888 3.43 -3.39 37.43
CA ALA A 888 4.86 -3.22 37.66
C ALA A 888 5.71 -4.05 36.71
N VAL A 889 6.93 -3.62 36.42
CA VAL A 889 7.97 -4.50 35.87
C VAL A 889 8.98 -4.78 36.97
N ALA A 890 9.34 -6.05 37.15
CA ALA A 890 10.28 -6.48 38.18
C ALA A 890 11.41 -7.33 37.58
N ILE A 891 12.64 -7.07 38.01
CA ILE A 891 13.77 -7.99 37.81
C ILE A 891 13.90 -8.81 39.09
N VAL A 892 13.92 -10.12 38.91
CA VAL A 892 13.91 -11.09 40.00
C VAL A 892 15.07 -12.06 39.89
N ASP A 893 15.55 -12.51 41.05
CA ASP A 893 16.41 -13.68 41.17
C ASP A 893 15.56 -14.84 41.74
N PRO A 894 15.14 -15.79 40.89
CA PRO A 894 14.29 -16.90 41.33
C PRO A 894 15.02 -17.88 42.25
N PHE A 895 16.35 -17.93 42.22
CA PHE A 895 17.15 -18.81 43.08
C PHE A 895 17.32 -18.22 44.48
N ALA A 896 17.60 -16.92 44.56
CA ALA A 896 17.66 -16.19 45.82
C ALA A 896 16.27 -15.85 46.38
N GLN A 897 15.20 -16.07 45.59
CA GLN A 897 13.82 -15.70 45.92
C GLN A 897 13.70 -14.21 46.30
N ARG A 898 14.38 -13.35 45.54
CA ARG A 898 14.45 -11.91 45.78
C ARG A 898 14.01 -11.12 44.56
N VAL A 899 13.23 -10.08 44.81
CA VAL A 899 13.00 -9.02 43.82
C VAL A 899 14.19 -8.06 43.91
N LEU A 900 15.00 -8.00 42.85
CA LEU A 900 16.21 -7.18 42.80
C LEU A 900 15.90 -5.73 42.42
N TRP A 901 14.95 -5.56 41.50
CA TRP A 901 14.46 -4.25 41.08
C TRP A 901 12.99 -4.35 40.72
N ARG A 902 12.23 -3.27 40.98
CA ARG A 902 10.82 -3.18 40.62
C ARG A 902 10.46 -1.73 40.36
N THR A 903 9.85 -1.48 39.21
CA THR A 903 9.26 -0.19 38.87
C THR A 903 7.76 -0.34 38.73
N GLU A 904 6.99 0.51 39.42
CA GLU A 904 5.55 0.57 39.24
C GLU A 904 5.20 1.32 37.95
N HIS A 905 4.13 0.90 37.29
CA HIS A 905 3.57 1.56 36.13
C HIS A 905 2.04 1.66 36.26
N THR A 906 1.44 2.52 35.44
CA THR A 906 -0.02 2.79 35.45
C THR A 906 -0.72 2.24 34.22
N ARG A 907 0.00 1.52 33.37
CA ARG A 907 -0.35 1.13 31.99
C ARG A 907 -0.03 -0.35 31.78
N GLU A 908 -0.58 -1.00 30.76
CA GLU A 908 -0.11 -2.34 30.41
C GLU A 908 1.34 -2.21 29.91
N ALA A 909 2.30 -2.86 30.57
CA ALA A 909 3.68 -2.86 30.09
C ALA A 909 3.96 -4.14 29.27
N THR A 910 5.11 -4.16 28.60
CA THR A 910 5.76 -5.34 28.03
C THR A 910 7.26 -5.07 28.07
N ALA A 911 8.04 -6.05 28.52
CA ALA A 911 9.48 -5.90 28.73
C ALA A 911 10.27 -6.83 27.79
N TYR A 912 11.38 -6.33 27.26
CA TYR A 912 12.25 -7.05 26.32
C TYR A 912 13.72 -6.82 26.65
N TRP A 913 14.49 -7.90 26.72
CA TRP A 913 15.95 -7.81 26.83
C TRP A 913 16.59 -7.51 25.48
N SER A 914 17.67 -6.73 25.49
CA SER A 914 18.62 -6.73 24.38
C SER A 914 19.30 -8.10 24.28
N ALA A 915 19.79 -8.46 23.09
CA ALA A 915 20.43 -9.76 22.86
C ALA A 915 21.67 -10.00 23.75
N ASP A 916 22.35 -8.93 24.17
CA ASP A 916 23.49 -8.99 25.10
C ASP A 916 23.08 -8.95 26.59
N GLY A 917 21.78 -8.82 26.88
CA GLY A 917 21.23 -8.72 28.22
C GLY A 917 21.65 -7.48 29.00
N GLN A 918 22.24 -6.46 28.38
CA GLN A 918 22.69 -5.23 29.07
C GLN A 918 21.63 -4.13 29.12
N GLN A 919 20.63 -4.21 28.25
CA GLN A 919 19.53 -3.26 28.18
C GLN A 919 18.18 -3.96 28.30
N LEU A 920 17.25 -3.29 28.97
CA LEU A 920 15.87 -3.71 29.11
C LEU A 920 14.97 -2.63 28.53
N ALA A 921 14.28 -2.91 27.44
CA ALA A 921 13.27 -2.04 26.87
C ALA A 921 11.92 -2.36 27.52
N VAL A 922 11.32 -1.37 28.18
CA VAL A 922 9.97 -1.47 28.75
C VAL A 922 9.03 -0.61 27.93
N ARG A 923 8.16 -1.25 27.18
CA ARG A 923 7.06 -0.60 26.45
C ARG A 923 5.86 -0.51 27.39
N GLU A 924 5.39 0.68 27.66
CA GLU A 924 4.13 0.91 28.37
C GLU A 924 3.08 1.37 27.37
N SER A 925 1.96 0.66 27.28
CA SER A 925 0.83 0.95 26.42
C SER A 925 -0.45 1.08 27.26
N ALA A 926 -1.32 2.00 26.89
CA ALA A 926 -2.59 2.12 27.60
C ALA A 926 -3.50 0.89 27.29
N PRO A 927 -4.32 0.43 28.25
CA PRO A 927 -5.12 -0.79 28.10
C PRO A 927 -6.01 -0.77 26.85
N ARG A 928 -6.35 -1.94 26.26
CA ARG A 928 -7.17 -2.04 25.02
C ARG A 928 -8.49 -1.21 25.02
N LEU A 929 -9.05 -0.91 26.19
CA LEU A 929 -10.28 -0.10 26.36
C LEU A 929 -10.02 1.40 26.62
N HIS A 930 -8.76 1.80 26.86
CA HIS A 930 -8.33 3.17 27.14
C HIS A 930 -7.10 3.48 26.26
N ARG A 931 -7.28 4.24 25.19
CA ARG A 931 -6.20 4.62 24.26
C ARG A 931 -5.44 5.85 24.76
N GLY A 932 -4.66 5.68 25.82
CA GLY A 932 -3.60 6.60 26.24
C GLY A 932 -2.27 6.35 25.51
N PRO A 933 -1.23 7.18 25.73
CA PRO A 933 -0.01 7.21 24.95
C PRO A 933 0.83 5.99 25.29
N SER A 934 1.45 5.42 24.27
CA SER A 934 2.45 4.39 24.50
C SER A 934 3.81 5.06 24.72
N ARG A 935 4.74 4.38 25.36
CA ARG A 935 6.14 4.82 25.43
C ARG A 935 7.06 3.65 25.59
N ILE A 936 8.29 3.77 25.14
CA ILE A 936 9.37 2.82 25.41
C ILE A 936 10.40 3.53 26.28
N THR A 937 10.71 2.95 27.43
CA THR A 937 11.84 3.34 28.28
C THR A 937 12.90 2.28 28.16
N VAL A 938 14.11 2.66 27.72
CA VAL A 938 15.25 1.76 27.67
C VAL A 938 16.06 1.94 28.94
N TRP A 939 16.21 0.87 29.70
CA TRP A 939 16.98 0.82 30.94
C TRP A 939 18.30 0.12 30.67
N ARG A 940 19.40 0.68 31.15
CA ARG A 940 20.66 -0.03 31.30
C ARG A 940 20.61 -0.85 32.57
N VAL A 941 20.90 -2.14 32.47
CA VAL A 941 20.79 -3.07 33.57
C VAL A 941 22.18 -3.61 33.95
N PRO A 942 22.65 -3.44 35.21
CA PRO A 942 23.95 -3.94 35.66
C PRO A 942 24.10 -5.47 35.52
N SER A 943 25.29 -6.02 35.71
CA SER A 943 25.49 -7.48 35.78
C SER A 943 24.70 -8.09 36.94
N ASP A 944 24.42 -9.40 36.88
CA ASP A 944 23.65 -10.09 37.94
C ASP A 944 24.33 -10.00 39.31
N GLU A 945 25.66 -10.00 39.35
CA GLU A 945 26.44 -9.79 40.58
C GLU A 945 26.23 -8.38 41.14
N ALA A 946 26.33 -7.36 40.29
CA ALA A 946 26.15 -5.96 40.66
C ALA A 946 24.71 -5.68 41.15
N LEU A 947 23.71 -6.19 40.43
CA LEU A 947 22.30 -6.16 40.84
C LEU A 947 22.09 -6.85 42.19
N SER A 948 22.71 -8.00 42.41
CA SER A 948 22.62 -8.74 43.68
C SER A 948 23.27 -7.97 44.83
N SER A 949 24.32 -7.19 44.56
CA SER A 949 24.97 -6.30 45.54
C SER A 949 24.24 -4.97 45.77
N GLY A 950 23.20 -4.66 44.99
CA GLY A 950 22.32 -3.51 45.20
C GLY A 950 22.43 -2.40 44.15
N ASP A 951 23.23 -2.57 43.08
CA ASP A 951 23.25 -1.63 41.97
C ASP A 951 21.91 -1.68 41.21
N LEU A 952 21.34 -0.51 40.93
CA LEU A 952 20.02 -0.40 40.35
C LEU A 952 20.08 -0.14 38.84
N PRO A 953 19.15 -0.71 38.04
CA PRO A 953 18.91 -0.31 36.66
C PRO A 953 18.72 1.21 36.51
N MET A 954 19.28 1.77 35.44
CA MET A 954 19.27 3.20 35.15
C MET A 954 18.60 3.46 33.80
N PRO A 955 17.63 4.39 33.69
CA PRO A 955 17.06 4.74 32.41
C PRO A 955 18.12 5.41 31.52
N GLU A 956 18.34 4.85 30.33
CA GLU A 956 19.34 5.32 29.36
C GLU A 956 18.70 6.19 28.27
N SER A 957 17.53 5.80 27.79
CA SER A 957 16.80 6.59 26.79
C SER A 957 15.29 6.44 26.91
N PHE A 958 14.59 7.42 26.36
CA PHE A 958 13.14 7.53 26.39
C PHE A 958 12.63 7.77 24.96
N VAL A 959 11.71 6.92 24.51
CA VAL A 959 11.05 7.03 23.22
C VAL A 959 9.54 7.17 23.44
N PRO A 960 8.96 8.38 23.29
CA PRO A 960 7.51 8.52 23.33
C PRO A 960 6.90 7.84 22.10
N LEU A 961 5.90 6.98 22.29
CA LEU A 961 5.13 6.38 21.20
C LEU A 961 3.77 7.08 21.12
N ARG A 962 3.72 8.15 20.32
CA ARG A 962 2.53 8.98 20.06
C ARG A 962 1.96 9.66 21.31
N SER A 963 1.20 10.73 21.07
CA SER A 963 0.47 11.45 22.12
C SER A 963 -0.86 10.75 22.41
N ASP A 964 -1.46 11.03 23.57
CA ASP A 964 -2.67 10.41 24.08
C ASP A 964 -3.94 10.82 23.29
N HIS A 965 -3.81 11.26 22.04
CA HIS A 965 -4.95 11.75 21.29
C HIS A 965 -5.79 10.62 20.69
N ASN A 966 -7.11 10.78 20.73
CA ASN A 966 -8.08 9.77 20.29
C ASN A 966 -8.94 10.29 19.12
N ASP A 967 -9.62 9.39 18.41
CA ASP A 967 -10.47 9.68 17.24
C ASP A 967 -11.68 10.59 17.52
N ARG A 968 -11.90 10.92 18.79
CA ARG A 968 -12.92 11.88 19.26
C ARG A 968 -12.35 13.12 19.92
N ASP A 969 -11.03 13.29 19.90
CA ASP A 969 -10.46 14.52 20.41
C ASP A 969 -10.83 15.71 19.54
N CYS A 970 -11.06 16.83 20.19
CA CYS A 970 -11.54 18.04 19.56
C CYS A 970 -10.65 19.22 19.92
N VAL A 971 -10.58 20.17 18.99
CA VAL A 971 -9.87 21.43 19.15
C VAL A 971 -10.83 22.60 18.98
N SER A 972 -10.66 23.64 19.79
CA SER A 972 -11.45 24.87 19.71
C SER A 972 -10.62 26.08 20.10
N TRP A 973 -10.53 27.05 19.20
CA TRP A 973 -9.88 28.33 19.45
C TRP A 973 -10.74 29.24 20.32
N HIS A 974 -10.07 30.02 21.17
CA HIS A 974 -10.67 31.17 21.85
C HIS A 974 -10.84 32.34 20.87
N SER A 975 -11.77 33.26 21.15
CA SER A 975 -12.15 34.34 20.22
C SER A 975 -11.07 35.39 19.98
N ASP A 976 -10.07 35.50 20.86
CA ASP A 976 -8.95 36.44 20.75
C ASP A 976 -7.70 35.83 20.08
N SER A 977 -7.73 34.56 19.68
CA SER A 977 -6.59 33.80 19.13
C SER A 977 -5.39 33.63 20.08
N ALA A 978 -5.45 34.10 21.34
CA ALA A 978 -4.36 34.00 22.30
C ALA A 978 -4.31 32.65 23.04
N ALA A 979 -5.42 31.92 23.00
CA ALA A 979 -5.53 30.60 23.60
C ALA A 979 -6.34 29.65 22.71
N LEU A 980 -6.06 28.36 22.85
CA LEU A 980 -6.93 27.31 22.35
C LEU A 980 -7.09 26.21 23.38
N VAL A 981 -8.16 25.44 23.23
CA VAL A 981 -8.42 24.26 24.04
C VAL A 981 -8.45 23.03 23.15
N ALA A 982 -7.76 21.99 23.59
CA ALA A 982 -7.77 20.67 22.97
C ALA A 982 -8.10 19.61 24.04
N THR A 983 -8.81 18.56 23.65
CA THR A 983 -8.94 17.37 24.50
C THR A 983 -7.80 16.40 24.24
N SER A 984 -7.38 15.68 25.29
CA SER A 984 -6.37 14.63 25.22
C SER A 984 -6.84 13.41 26.04
N ASP A 985 -6.68 12.21 25.49
CA ASP A 985 -7.14 10.91 25.99
C ASP A 985 -8.65 10.88 26.30
N ARG A 986 -9.42 11.74 25.63
CA ARG A 986 -10.82 12.00 25.97
C ARG A 986 -11.03 12.36 27.44
N ARG A 987 -10.05 12.72 28.25
CA ARG A 987 -10.24 12.90 29.71
C ARG A 987 -9.61 14.17 30.24
N LEU A 988 -8.59 14.66 29.54
CA LEU A 988 -7.90 15.87 29.88
C LEU A 988 -8.35 16.98 28.95
N LEU A 989 -8.70 18.11 29.56
CA LEU A 989 -8.88 19.36 28.87
C LEU A 989 -7.55 20.12 28.94
N GLN A 990 -6.83 20.18 27.83
CA GLN A 990 -5.56 20.90 27.74
C GLN A 990 -5.80 22.27 27.15
N MET A 991 -5.20 23.28 27.76
CA MET A 991 -5.22 24.63 27.27
C MET A 991 -3.84 25.04 26.82
N TRP A 992 -3.80 25.69 25.67
CA TRP A 992 -2.58 25.98 24.95
C TRP A 992 -2.44 27.48 24.80
N ASP A 993 -1.25 27.97 25.14
CA ASP A 993 -0.80 29.31 24.78
C ASP A 993 -0.32 29.24 23.33
N THR A 994 -1.02 29.97 22.46
CA THR A 994 -0.80 29.94 21.01
C THR A 994 0.38 30.81 20.60
N GLY A 995 0.79 31.77 21.43
CA GLY A 995 2.01 32.54 21.23
C GLY A 995 3.26 31.73 21.52
N ARG A 996 3.18 30.78 22.46
CA ARG A 996 4.29 29.86 22.81
C ARG A 996 4.19 28.48 22.17
N LEU A 997 3.06 28.16 21.56
CA LEU A 997 2.73 26.84 21.01
C LEU A 997 2.98 25.71 22.03
N SER A 998 2.59 25.95 23.28
CA SER A 998 2.83 25.03 24.39
C SER A 998 1.61 24.91 25.31
N PRO A 999 1.41 23.76 25.99
CA PRO A 999 0.38 23.63 27.02
C PRO A 999 0.63 24.64 28.14
N ALA A 1000 -0.37 25.48 28.42
CA ALA A 1000 -0.34 26.47 29.50
C ALA A 1000 -0.95 25.90 30.79
N ALA A 1001 -2.03 25.13 30.66
CA ALA A 1001 -2.75 24.55 31.79
C ALA A 1001 -3.51 23.30 31.34
N ALA A 1002 -3.88 22.45 32.29
CA ALA A 1002 -4.75 21.31 32.01
C ALA A 1002 -5.71 21.06 33.17
N ALA A 1003 -6.93 20.64 32.87
CA ALA A 1003 -7.94 20.29 33.85
C ALA A 1003 -8.60 18.96 33.52
N ARG A 1004 -9.02 18.24 34.57
CA ARG A 1004 -9.92 17.07 34.47
C ARG A 1004 -11.25 17.45 35.10
N PRO A 1005 -12.17 18.07 34.33
CA PRO A 1005 -13.40 18.59 34.91
C PRO A 1005 -14.36 17.49 35.37
N GLY A 1006 -14.13 16.22 35.01
CA GLY A 1006 -14.90 15.07 35.50
C GLY A 1006 -14.17 13.72 35.28
N GLN A 1007 -14.80 12.62 35.74
CA GLN A 1007 -14.26 11.26 35.58
C GLN A 1007 -14.64 10.58 34.24
N ALA A 1008 -15.68 11.08 33.56
CA ALA A 1008 -16.15 10.53 32.29
C ALA A 1008 -15.33 11.05 31.09
N ALA A 1009 -15.35 10.29 29.99
CA ALA A 1009 -14.66 10.70 28.78
C ALA A 1009 -15.34 11.92 28.13
N LEU A 1010 -14.61 13.00 27.95
CA LEU A 1010 -14.94 14.20 27.19
C LEU A 1010 -15.15 13.85 25.71
N VAL A 1011 -16.20 14.41 25.12
CA VAL A 1011 -16.59 14.15 23.72
C VAL A 1011 -16.71 15.44 22.91
N HIS A 1012 -17.06 16.55 23.56
CA HIS A 1012 -17.19 17.84 22.91
C HIS A 1012 -16.72 18.97 23.83
N VAL A 1013 -16.07 19.94 23.21
CA VAL A 1013 -15.61 21.18 23.84
C VAL A 1013 -16.03 22.37 22.99
N ARG A 1014 -16.67 23.36 23.63
CA ARG A 1014 -17.08 24.61 22.98
C ARG A 1014 -16.96 25.80 23.94
N TRP A 1015 -16.45 26.91 23.43
CA TRP A 1015 -16.42 28.20 24.12
C TRP A 1015 -17.80 28.85 24.18
N SER A 1016 -18.07 29.56 25.28
CA SER A 1016 -19.15 30.54 25.36
C SER A 1016 -18.88 31.71 24.40
N SER A 1017 -19.94 32.41 23.96
CA SER A 1017 -19.79 33.57 23.05
C SER A 1017 -18.97 34.72 23.66
N ASP A 1018 -18.95 34.83 24.98
CA ASP A 1018 -18.16 35.81 25.71
C ASP A 1018 -16.72 35.34 26.03
N GLY A 1019 -16.36 34.10 25.67
CA GLY A 1019 -15.02 33.53 25.91
C GLY A 1019 -14.70 33.21 27.38
N ARG A 1020 -15.61 33.43 28.32
CA ARG A 1020 -15.32 33.31 29.76
C ARG A 1020 -15.52 31.92 30.34
N SER A 1021 -16.24 31.06 29.62
CA SER A 1021 -16.61 29.74 30.10
C SER A 1021 -16.57 28.72 28.97
N LEU A 1022 -16.34 27.46 29.33
CA LEU A 1022 -16.24 26.36 28.40
C LEU A 1022 -17.30 25.31 28.73
N ALA A 1023 -18.12 24.94 27.74
CA ALA A 1023 -19.00 23.80 27.86
C ALA A 1023 -18.26 22.53 27.44
N VAL A 1024 -18.28 21.53 28.32
CA VAL A 1024 -17.63 20.23 28.12
C VAL A 1024 -18.68 19.13 28.30
N ALA A 1025 -18.82 18.25 27.31
CA ALA A 1025 -19.71 17.08 27.39
C ALA A 1025 -18.95 15.80 27.71
N GLY A 1026 -19.48 14.99 28.63
CA GLY A 1026 -19.03 13.62 28.87
C GLY A 1026 -19.76 12.57 28.02
N GLU A 1027 -19.23 11.35 27.96
CA GLU A 1027 -19.71 10.20 27.16
C GLU A 1027 -21.13 9.72 27.51
N HIS A 1028 -21.62 10.09 28.69
CA HIS A 1028 -23.00 9.80 29.14
C HIS A 1028 -23.99 10.96 28.88
N GLY A 1029 -23.59 12.00 28.15
CA GLY A 1029 -24.46 13.12 27.79
C GLY A 1029 -24.65 14.18 28.88
N HIS A 1030 -23.93 14.08 29.99
CA HIS A 1030 -23.90 15.13 31.02
C HIS A 1030 -22.94 16.25 30.63
N TRP A 1031 -23.41 17.49 30.79
CA TRP A 1031 -22.64 18.69 30.50
C TRP A 1031 -22.02 19.27 31.75
N MET A 1032 -20.87 19.89 31.58
CA MET A 1032 -20.20 20.65 32.62
C MET A 1032 -19.77 22.00 32.04
N THR A 1033 -19.94 23.05 32.84
CA THR A 1033 -19.33 24.35 32.55
C THR A 1033 -18.05 24.44 33.35
N VAL A 1034 -16.94 24.70 32.66
CA VAL A 1034 -15.66 25.05 33.27
C VAL A 1034 -15.49 26.55 33.13
N HIS A 1035 -15.49 27.27 34.25
CA HIS A 1035 -15.21 28.70 34.23
C HIS A 1035 -13.70 28.94 34.07
N MET A 1036 -13.36 30.00 33.34
CA MET A 1036 -11.96 30.39 33.12
C MET A 1036 -11.56 31.48 34.12
N GLU A 1037 -10.40 31.32 34.74
CA GLU A 1037 -9.74 32.36 35.53
C GLU A 1037 -8.49 32.82 34.78
N GLY A 1038 -8.64 33.89 33.98
CA GLY A 1038 -7.63 34.29 33.00
C GLY A 1038 -7.44 33.21 31.92
N SER A 1039 -6.20 32.81 31.68
CA SER A 1039 -5.82 31.74 30.76
C SER A 1039 -5.60 30.41 31.50
N SER A 1040 -6.37 30.12 32.54
CA SER A 1040 -6.39 28.78 33.18
C SER A 1040 -7.82 28.33 33.48
N PRO A 1041 -8.18 27.06 33.25
CA PRO A 1041 -9.45 26.50 33.72
C PRO A 1041 -9.46 26.44 35.25
N ASP A 1042 -10.51 26.98 35.88
CA ASP A 1042 -10.73 26.85 37.31
C ASP A 1042 -11.53 25.58 37.60
N ALA A 1043 -10.83 24.50 37.91
CA ALA A 1043 -11.43 23.21 38.25
C ALA A 1043 -12.28 23.25 39.54
N SER A 1044 -12.16 24.29 40.38
CA SER A 1044 -13.00 24.47 41.57
C SER A 1044 -14.36 25.08 41.25
N ARG A 1045 -14.52 25.65 40.05
CA ARG A 1045 -15.76 26.23 39.50
C ARG A 1045 -16.31 25.42 38.33
N VAL A 1046 -16.37 24.10 38.51
CA VAL A 1046 -17.07 23.20 37.58
C VAL A 1046 -18.53 23.06 38.00
N ALA A 1047 -19.44 23.55 37.16
CA ALA A 1047 -20.87 23.36 37.37
C ALA A 1047 -21.35 22.20 36.50
N ALA A 1048 -21.94 21.17 37.10
CA ALA A 1048 -22.60 20.11 36.36
C ALA A 1048 -24.00 20.56 35.92
N HIS A 1049 -24.37 20.23 34.69
CA HIS A 1049 -25.66 20.57 34.12
C HIS A 1049 -26.33 19.32 33.54
N SER A 1050 -27.63 19.19 33.80
CA SER A 1050 -28.47 18.12 33.25
C SER A 1050 -28.78 18.31 31.76
N SER A 1051 -28.60 19.53 31.25
CA SER A 1051 -28.73 19.95 29.86
C SER A 1051 -27.57 20.87 29.50
N PHE A 1052 -27.38 21.20 28.22
CA PHE A 1052 -26.30 22.11 27.84
C PHE A 1052 -26.42 23.49 28.52
N PRO A 1053 -25.31 24.05 29.03
CA PRO A 1053 -25.33 25.18 29.96
C PRO A 1053 -25.56 26.55 29.33
N PHE A 1054 -25.28 26.74 28.03
CA PHE A 1054 -25.56 28.02 27.37
C PHE A 1054 -26.93 27.93 26.65
N PRO A 1055 -27.94 28.73 27.05
CA PRO A 1055 -29.29 28.64 26.50
C PRO A 1055 -29.26 28.80 24.97
N GLY A 1056 -29.56 27.73 24.23
CA GLY A 1056 -29.59 27.71 22.76
C GLY A 1056 -28.66 26.70 22.07
N ARG A 1057 -27.74 26.00 22.77
CA ARG A 1057 -26.84 25.01 22.14
C ARG A 1057 -26.77 23.62 22.77
N ASP A 1058 -27.84 22.83 22.86
CA ASP A 1058 -27.73 21.45 23.41
C ASP A 1058 -27.52 20.33 22.36
N PRO A 1059 -26.27 19.90 22.06
CA PRO A 1059 -25.98 18.71 21.25
C PRO A 1059 -26.48 17.39 21.83
N ALA A 1060 -26.78 17.28 23.13
CA ALA A 1060 -27.29 16.04 23.71
C ALA A 1060 -28.77 15.81 23.37
N THR A 1061 -29.46 16.83 22.86
CA THR A 1061 -30.85 16.74 22.37
C THR A 1061 -30.95 16.60 20.85
N ARG A 1062 -29.91 16.10 20.16
CA ARG A 1062 -29.84 15.89 18.69
C ARG A 1062 -31.11 15.29 18.05
N HIS A 1063 -31.91 14.53 18.80
CA HIS A 1063 -33.17 13.93 18.35
C HIS A 1063 -34.45 14.65 18.81
N ARG A 1064 -34.38 15.53 19.83
CA ARG A 1064 -35.54 16.24 20.43
C ARG A 1064 -35.62 17.72 20.04
N TRP A 1065 -34.53 18.29 19.54
CA TRP A 1065 -34.41 19.71 19.22
C TRP A 1065 -35.34 20.18 18.08
N PRO A 1066 -35.55 19.43 16.98
CA PRO A 1066 -36.44 19.88 15.91
C PRO A 1066 -37.88 20.14 16.39
N GLN A 1067 -38.41 19.35 17.33
CA GLN A 1067 -39.72 19.56 17.94
C GLN A 1067 -39.78 20.84 18.78
N ALA A 1068 -38.70 21.19 19.48
CA ALA A 1068 -38.62 22.38 20.34
C ALA A 1068 -38.52 23.69 19.54
N VAL A 1069 -37.95 23.66 18.34
CA VAL A 1069 -37.91 24.81 17.39
C VAL A 1069 -39.05 24.79 16.35
N GLY A 1070 -40.10 23.98 16.55
CA GLY A 1070 -41.31 24.02 15.70
C GLY A 1070 -41.19 23.28 14.36
N VAL A 1071 -40.23 22.37 14.20
CA VAL A 1071 -40.15 21.43 13.07
C VAL A 1071 -41.15 20.28 13.29
N PRO A 1072 -42.12 20.05 12.38
CA PRO A 1072 -43.20 19.07 12.58
C PRO A 1072 -42.69 17.63 12.76
N ALA A 1073 -43.33 16.88 13.67
CA ALA A 1073 -42.96 15.50 14.00
C ALA A 1073 -43.14 14.48 12.86
N GLU A 1074 -43.83 14.85 11.79
CA GLU A 1074 -44.04 13.99 10.61
C GLU A 1074 -42.79 13.87 9.72
N ARG A 1075 -41.71 14.62 10.02
CA ARG A 1075 -40.45 14.63 9.25
C ARG A 1075 -39.28 13.90 9.93
N TYR A 1076 -39.52 13.09 10.97
CA TYR A 1076 -38.48 12.28 11.61
C TYR A 1076 -38.30 10.92 10.90
N PRO A 1077 -37.07 10.51 10.55
CA PRO A 1077 -36.80 9.14 10.15
C PRO A 1077 -36.84 8.18 11.36
N PRO A 1078 -37.13 6.89 11.14
CA PRO A 1078 -37.15 5.88 12.20
C PRO A 1078 -35.80 5.75 12.92
N GLU A 1079 -35.84 5.45 14.21
CA GLU A 1079 -34.72 5.41 15.17
C GLU A 1079 -33.39 4.90 14.58
N GLY A 1080 -32.34 5.74 14.67
CA GLY A 1080 -30.95 5.31 14.53
C GLY A 1080 -30.09 5.94 13.43
N SER A 1081 -30.57 6.93 12.67
CA SER A 1081 -29.73 7.66 11.70
C SER A 1081 -28.96 8.83 12.34
N PRO A 1082 -27.63 8.96 12.11
CA PRO A 1082 -26.84 10.06 12.65
C PRO A 1082 -27.32 11.42 12.13
N VAL A 1083 -27.32 12.42 13.02
CA VAL A 1083 -27.75 13.79 12.75
C VAL A 1083 -26.51 14.70 12.72
N ILE A 1084 -26.35 15.45 11.64
CA ILE A 1084 -25.40 16.56 11.54
C ILE A 1084 -26.09 17.79 12.15
N VAL A 1085 -25.49 18.35 13.21
CA VAL A 1085 -25.96 19.57 13.85
C VAL A 1085 -24.78 20.51 14.05
N ASN A 1086 -24.86 21.70 13.47
CA ASN A 1086 -23.89 22.77 13.67
C ASN A 1086 -24.58 24.11 13.92
N PHE A 1087 -23.89 25.01 14.61
CA PHE A 1087 -24.43 26.29 15.05
C PHE A 1087 -23.71 27.42 14.33
N GLY A 1088 -24.48 28.39 13.83
CA GLY A 1088 -23.93 29.61 13.27
C GLY A 1088 -23.40 30.56 14.35
N PRO A 1089 -22.71 31.63 13.96
CA PRO A 1089 -22.17 32.63 14.87
C PRO A 1089 -23.26 33.29 15.71
N GLU A 1090 -22.95 33.53 16.98
CA GLU A 1090 -23.92 34.02 17.99
C GLU A 1090 -25.22 33.22 18.05
N GLU A 1091 -25.25 31.98 17.52
CA GLU A 1091 -26.44 31.13 17.42
C GLU A 1091 -27.61 31.73 16.65
N ARG A 1092 -27.39 32.76 15.84
CA ARG A 1092 -28.47 33.37 15.05
C ARG A 1092 -29.09 32.37 14.07
N GLN A 1093 -28.33 31.33 13.69
CA GLN A 1093 -28.73 30.28 12.78
C GLN A 1093 -28.25 28.89 13.23
N HIS A 1094 -28.93 27.85 12.76
CA HIS A 1094 -28.67 26.44 13.08
C HIS A 1094 -28.71 25.58 11.82
N LEU A 1095 -27.75 24.69 11.63
CA LEU A 1095 -27.70 23.72 10.54
C LEU A 1095 -28.07 22.35 11.09
N ILE A 1096 -29.09 21.71 10.52
CA ILE A 1096 -29.61 20.41 10.96
C ILE A 1096 -29.90 19.55 9.74
N GLY A 1097 -29.41 18.31 9.73
CA GLY A 1097 -29.82 17.33 8.72
C GLY A 1097 -29.35 15.92 9.04
N HIS A 1098 -29.88 14.95 8.32
CA HIS A 1098 -29.46 13.56 8.43
C HIS A 1098 -28.47 13.21 7.33
N TRP A 1099 -27.73 12.12 7.52
CA TRP A 1099 -26.85 11.57 6.50
C TRP A 1099 -27.54 11.45 5.12
N PHE A 1100 -28.76 10.91 5.05
CA PHE A 1100 -29.45 10.66 3.77
C PHE A 1100 -30.48 11.72 3.38
N GLU A 1101 -30.56 12.84 4.09
CA GLU A 1101 -31.53 13.91 3.82
C GLU A 1101 -30.83 15.23 3.53
N PRO A 1102 -31.47 16.16 2.81
CA PRO A 1102 -30.97 17.53 2.67
C PRO A 1102 -30.64 18.16 4.03
N LEU A 1103 -29.52 18.89 4.10
CA LEU A 1103 -29.21 19.71 5.28
C LEU A 1103 -30.11 20.95 5.28
N ARG A 1104 -30.56 21.42 6.43
CA ARG A 1104 -31.49 22.55 6.56
C ARG A 1104 -30.94 23.58 7.51
N VAL A 1105 -31.03 24.85 7.12
CA VAL A 1105 -30.63 25.99 7.93
C VAL A 1105 -31.87 26.64 8.54
N PHE A 1106 -31.88 26.84 9.84
CA PHE A 1106 -32.94 27.48 10.61
C PHE A 1106 -32.43 28.75 11.29
N THR A 1107 -33.31 29.68 11.62
CA THR A 1107 -33.01 30.80 12.53
C THR A 1107 -33.01 30.32 13.99
N SER A 1108 -32.52 31.16 14.91
CA SER A 1108 -32.62 30.94 16.36
C SER A 1108 -34.04 30.76 16.89
N GLN A 1109 -35.04 31.24 16.13
CA GLN A 1109 -36.47 31.10 16.43
C GLN A 1109 -37.10 29.88 15.75
N GLY A 1110 -36.30 29.02 15.10
CA GLY A 1110 -36.77 27.79 14.47
C GLY A 1110 -37.38 27.94 13.07
N ARG A 1111 -37.29 29.13 12.47
CA ARG A 1111 -37.79 29.36 11.11
C ARG A 1111 -36.80 28.81 10.08
N LEU A 1112 -37.26 27.98 9.14
CA LEU A 1112 -36.44 27.51 8.03
C LEU A 1112 -35.97 28.70 7.17
N VAL A 1113 -34.65 28.85 7.02
CA VAL A 1113 -33.97 29.82 6.17
C VAL A 1113 -33.80 29.23 4.77
N THR A 1114 -33.18 28.06 4.68
CA THR A 1114 -32.92 27.38 3.40
C THR A 1114 -32.71 25.87 3.58
N GLU A 1115 -32.85 25.12 2.49
CA GLU A 1115 -32.57 23.68 2.41
C GLU A 1115 -31.44 23.45 1.40
N LEU A 1116 -30.38 22.80 1.85
CA LEU A 1116 -29.21 22.41 1.07
C LEU A 1116 -29.48 21.02 0.50
N ALA A 1117 -29.91 20.97 -0.75
CA ALA A 1117 -30.14 19.71 -1.46
C ALA A 1117 -28.83 18.93 -1.63
N SER A 1118 -28.93 17.60 -1.72
CA SER A 1118 -27.74 16.79 -1.93
C SER A 1118 -27.10 17.10 -3.30
N PRO A 1119 -25.82 17.52 -3.34
CA PRO A 1119 -25.16 17.88 -4.58
C PRO A 1119 -24.94 16.62 -5.45
N HIS A 1120 -25.31 16.71 -6.73
CA HIS A 1120 -24.95 15.74 -7.79
C HIS A 1120 -25.24 14.25 -7.54
N GLY A 1121 -26.22 13.91 -6.69
CA GLY A 1121 -26.55 12.51 -6.40
C GLY A 1121 -25.70 11.86 -5.32
N ALA A 1122 -24.92 12.64 -4.55
CA ALA A 1122 -24.38 12.18 -3.28
C ALA A 1122 -25.54 11.64 -2.42
N GLN A 1123 -25.35 10.48 -1.80
CA GLN A 1123 -26.42 9.89 -1.00
C GLN A 1123 -26.27 10.23 0.47
N ARG A 1124 -25.07 10.66 0.90
CA ARG A 1124 -24.72 10.76 2.30
C ARG A 1124 -23.95 12.03 2.65
N TRP A 1125 -24.43 12.85 3.57
CA TRP A 1125 -23.65 13.93 4.16
C TRP A 1125 -22.63 13.39 5.17
N GLY A 1126 -21.39 13.87 5.09
CA GLY A 1126 -20.30 13.52 6.01
C GLY A 1126 -20.23 14.48 7.19
N ASP A 1127 -19.94 15.75 6.91
CA ASP A 1127 -19.82 16.83 7.91
C ASP A 1127 -20.12 18.20 7.27
N ALA A 1128 -20.48 19.21 8.06
CA ALA A 1128 -20.76 20.56 7.56
C ALA A 1128 -20.67 21.64 8.64
N CYS A 1129 -20.00 22.77 8.38
CA CYS A 1129 -19.83 23.87 9.33
C CYS A 1129 -20.20 25.23 8.74
N PHE A 1130 -20.50 26.22 9.60
CA PHE A 1130 -20.65 27.62 9.17
C PHE A 1130 -19.30 28.32 9.05
N THR A 1131 -19.23 29.37 8.23
CA THR A 1131 -18.15 30.37 8.32
C THR A 1131 -18.27 31.19 9.61
N PRO A 1132 -17.18 31.80 10.11
CA PRO A 1132 -17.22 32.69 11.28
C PRO A 1132 -18.20 33.87 11.16
N ARG A 1133 -18.47 34.35 9.94
CA ARG A 1133 -19.52 35.36 9.66
C ARG A 1133 -20.94 34.80 9.59
N GLY A 1134 -21.10 33.49 9.42
CA GLY A 1134 -22.41 32.84 9.36
C GLY A 1134 -23.18 33.17 8.08
N ASP A 1135 -22.49 33.69 7.06
CA ASP A 1135 -23.05 34.01 5.75
C ASP A 1135 -22.95 32.82 4.79
N ARG A 1136 -22.14 31.81 5.10
CA ARG A 1136 -21.95 30.60 4.30
C ARG A 1136 -21.88 29.32 5.14
N VAL A 1137 -22.17 28.20 4.47
CA VAL A 1137 -21.98 26.83 5.01
C VAL A 1137 -21.01 26.08 4.11
N VAL A 1138 -20.00 25.46 4.70
CA VAL A 1138 -19.10 24.51 4.04
C VAL A 1138 -19.57 23.11 4.40
N ALA A 1139 -19.74 22.24 3.40
CA ALA A 1139 -20.29 20.91 3.62
C ALA A 1139 -19.61 19.85 2.76
N ALA A 1140 -19.36 18.69 3.36
CA ALA A 1140 -18.88 17.49 2.72
C ALA A 1140 -19.99 16.45 2.61
N ALA A 1141 -20.11 15.82 1.45
CA ALA A 1141 -20.99 14.69 1.19
C ALA A 1141 -20.22 13.58 0.45
N ALA A 1142 -20.73 12.35 0.49
CA ALA A 1142 -20.17 11.18 -0.14
C ALA A 1142 -21.25 10.42 -0.94
N GLY A 1143 -20.80 9.71 -1.97
CA GLY A 1143 -21.56 8.70 -2.68
C GLY A 1143 -21.87 7.49 -1.80
N ALA A 1144 -22.71 6.58 -2.28
CA ALA A 1144 -23.16 5.40 -1.53
C ALA A 1144 -21.99 4.52 -1.05
N ASP A 1145 -20.95 4.39 -1.89
CA ASP A 1145 -19.79 3.52 -1.66
C ASP A 1145 -18.57 4.28 -1.11
N TRP A 1146 -18.74 5.53 -0.66
CA TRP A 1146 -17.65 6.45 -0.23
C TRP A 1146 -16.60 6.82 -1.29
N ASP A 1147 -16.72 6.30 -2.51
CA ASP A 1147 -15.74 6.49 -3.58
C ASP A 1147 -15.79 7.89 -4.23
N ASP A 1148 -16.92 8.59 -4.17
CA ASP A 1148 -17.08 9.95 -4.68
C ASP A 1148 -17.45 10.89 -3.51
N SER A 1149 -16.52 11.75 -3.10
CA SER A 1149 -16.78 12.77 -2.07
C SER A 1149 -16.91 14.18 -2.69
N VAL A 1150 -17.91 14.94 -2.27
CA VAL A 1150 -18.25 16.29 -2.74
C VAL A 1150 -18.03 17.28 -1.62
N PHE A 1151 -17.22 18.29 -1.85
CA PHE A 1151 -16.93 19.38 -0.91
C PHE A 1151 -17.49 20.70 -1.45
N SER A 1152 -18.46 21.30 -0.77
CA SER A 1152 -19.33 22.35 -1.32
C SER A 1152 -19.46 23.57 -0.40
N VAL A 1153 -19.73 24.75 -0.98
CA VAL A 1153 -19.98 26.00 -0.23
C VAL A 1153 -21.31 26.63 -0.61
N TRP A 1154 -22.10 26.95 0.40
CA TRP A 1154 -23.46 27.42 0.27
C TRP A 1154 -23.58 28.83 0.83
N ASN A 1155 -23.96 29.81 -0.01
CA ASN A 1155 -24.22 31.18 0.44
C ASN A 1155 -25.65 31.31 0.98
N LEU A 1156 -25.81 31.89 2.17
CA LEU A 1156 -27.11 31.99 2.84
C LEU A 1156 -27.89 33.28 2.50
N ASN A 1157 -27.23 34.28 1.93
CA ASN A 1157 -27.80 35.61 1.61
C ASN A 1157 -28.38 35.74 0.19
N GLY A 1158 -28.60 34.62 -0.52
CA GLY A 1158 -29.27 34.59 -1.83
C GLY A 1158 -28.32 34.53 -3.04
N ALA A 1159 -28.07 33.31 -3.52
CA ALA A 1159 -27.80 32.88 -4.90
C ALA A 1159 -27.54 31.37 -4.88
N ARG A 1160 -27.71 30.68 -6.02
CA ARG A 1160 -27.43 29.25 -6.22
C ARG A 1160 -26.13 28.80 -5.53
N PRO A 1161 -26.03 27.55 -5.03
CA PRO A 1161 -24.80 27.03 -4.43
C PRO A 1161 -23.60 27.28 -5.35
N ARG A 1162 -22.49 27.73 -4.78
CA ARG A 1162 -21.20 27.73 -5.49
C ARG A 1162 -20.52 26.43 -5.15
N GLU A 1163 -20.73 25.46 -6.01
CA GLU A 1163 -20.12 24.15 -5.87
C GLU A 1163 -18.70 24.24 -6.42
N ALA A 1164 -17.68 24.06 -5.57
CA ALA A 1164 -16.55 23.31 -6.05
C ALA A 1164 -17.06 21.89 -6.22
N THR A 1165 -17.18 21.43 -7.45
CA THR A 1165 -17.16 20.01 -7.63
C THR A 1165 -15.73 19.57 -7.36
N ALA A 1166 -15.49 18.98 -6.18
CA ALA A 1166 -14.33 18.12 -5.94
C ALA A 1166 -14.32 16.86 -6.85
N ARG A 1167 -15.08 16.89 -7.97
CA ARG A 1167 -15.13 15.86 -9.01
C ARG A 1167 -13.76 15.60 -9.65
N GLN A 1168 -12.77 16.48 -9.50
CA GLN A 1168 -11.49 16.37 -10.21
C GLN A 1168 -10.25 16.15 -9.34
N THR A 1169 -10.27 16.43 -8.03
CA THR A 1169 -9.05 16.26 -7.20
C THR A 1169 -8.91 14.85 -6.61
N TYR A 1170 -10.02 14.18 -6.31
CA TYR A 1170 -10.01 12.77 -5.86
C TYR A 1170 -10.23 11.74 -6.98
N ARG A 1171 -10.70 12.17 -8.17
CA ARG A 1171 -10.77 11.30 -9.35
C ARG A 1171 -9.43 11.22 -10.06
N VAL A 1172 -8.49 10.54 -9.42
CA VAL A 1172 -7.45 9.83 -10.18
C VAL A 1172 -7.73 8.35 -10.01
N SER A 1173 -8.24 7.76 -11.09
CA SER A 1173 -8.45 6.34 -11.30
C SER A 1173 -7.35 5.48 -10.64
N ARG A 1174 -7.62 4.86 -9.48
CA ARG A 1174 -6.77 3.80 -8.92
C ARG A 1174 -7.59 2.71 -8.24
N PRO A 1175 -7.34 1.43 -8.55
CA PRO A 1175 -7.68 0.31 -7.70
C PRO A 1175 -6.62 0.17 -6.59
N ALA A 1176 -7.07 -0.25 -5.39
CA ALA A 1176 -6.27 -0.60 -4.20
C ALA A 1176 -5.64 0.54 -3.39
N ALA A 1177 -6.43 1.17 -2.50
CA ALA A 1177 -6.14 1.31 -1.06
C ALA A 1177 -7.17 2.27 -0.42
N HIS A 1178 -8.15 1.67 0.27
CA HIS A 1178 -9.07 2.24 1.28
C HIS A 1178 -9.81 3.57 1.00
N HIS A 1179 -11.14 3.49 1.05
CA HIS A 1179 -12.10 4.60 1.04
C HIS A 1179 -11.60 5.81 1.85
N SER A 1180 -11.31 6.93 1.18
CA SER A 1180 -11.04 8.19 1.87
C SER A 1180 -12.34 8.73 2.47
N VAL A 1181 -12.62 8.34 3.71
CA VAL A 1181 -13.76 8.88 4.45
C VAL A 1181 -13.42 10.30 4.88
N ILE A 1182 -14.23 11.28 4.48
CA ILE A 1182 -14.13 12.62 5.05
C ILE A 1182 -14.52 12.54 6.52
N VAL A 1183 -13.58 12.88 7.40
CA VAL A 1183 -13.77 12.83 8.85
C VAL A 1183 -14.32 14.15 9.36
N ARG A 1184 -13.84 15.27 8.80
CA ARG A 1184 -14.11 16.61 9.32
C ARG A 1184 -13.99 17.69 8.27
N VAL A 1185 -14.81 18.75 8.42
CA VAL A 1185 -14.64 20.01 7.70
C VAL A 1185 -14.55 21.19 8.67
N ALA A 1186 -13.71 22.17 8.34
CA ALA A 1186 -13.58 23.41 9.09
C ALA A 1186 -13.48 24.59 8.13
N ALA A 1187 -13.91 25.78 8.54
CA ALA A 1187 -13.90 26.97 7.70
C ALA A 1187 -13.51 28.23 8.48
N SER A 1188 -12.77 29.11 7.83
CA SER A 1188 -12.59 30.51 8.21
C SER A 1188 -13.39 31.41 7.26
N ASP A 1189 -13.21 32.74 7.34
CA ASP A 1189 -13.83 33.66 6.38
C ASP A 1189 -13.19 33.61 4.98
N THR A 1190 -11.97 33.08 4.89
CA THR A 1190 -11.14 33.09 3.67
C THR A 1190 -10.79 31.69 3.17
N HIS A 1191 -10.74 30.69 4.05
CA HIS A 1191 -10.27 29.34 3.76
C HIS A 1191 -11.24 28.27 4.27
N ALA A 1192 -11.14 27.08 3.69
CA ALA A 1192 -11.82 25.88 4.18
C ALA A 1192 -10.84 24.71 4.20
N VAL A 1193 -11.02 23.79 5.14
CA VAL A 1193 -10.21 22.60 5.32
C VAL A 1193 -11.09 21.37 5.33
N MET A 1194 -10.57 20.30 4.72
CA MET A 1194 -11.16 18.98 4.70
C MET A 1194 -10.13 17.97 5.18
N LEU A 1195 -10.48 17.21 6.21
CA LEU A 1195 -9.66 16.09 6.69
C LEU A 1195 -10.20 14.80 6.08
N ALA A 1196 -9.36 14.08 5.33
CA ALA A 1196 -9.69 12.79 4.75
C ALA A 1196 -8.91 11.67 5.45
N PHE A 1197 -9.64 10.66 5.91
CA PHE A 1197 -9.07 9.53 6.66
C PHE A 1197 -8.15 8.69 5.76
N PRO A 1198 -7.01 8.21 6.28
CA PRO A 1198 -6.54 8.37 7.67
C PRO A 1198 -5.70 9.63 7.98
N ASP A 1199 -5.12 10.31 7.00
CA ASP A 1199 -3.97 11.19 7.23
C ASP A 1199 -3.81 12.41 6.27
N TYR A 1200 -4.84 12.74 5.47
CA TYR A 1200 -4.78 13.83 4.48
C TYR A 1200 -5.48 15.11 4.93
N ILE A 1201 -4.79 16.23 4.75
CA ILE A 1201 -5.28 17.59 5.00
C ILE A 1201 -5.41 18.31 3.65
N GLY A 1202 -6.64 18.57 3.22
CA GLY A 1202 -6.94 19.38 2.04
C GLY A 1202 -7.30 20.81 2.44
N VAL A 1203 -6.66 21.80 1.82
CA VAL A 1203 -6.85 23.23 2.13
C VAL A 1203 -7.33 23.96 0.88
N PHE A 1204 -8.39 24.75 1.03
CA PHE A 1204 -9.12 25.38 -0.07
C PHE A 1204 -9.34 26.87 0.19
N ARG A 1205 -9.27 27.70 -0.84
CA ARG A 1205 -9.69 29.10 -0.78
C ARG A 1205 -11.22 29.18 -0.88
N LEU A 1206 -11.88 29.87 0.05
CA LEU A 1206 -13.34 29.87 0.14
C LEU A 1206 -14.05 30.69 -0.96
N SER A 1207 -13.36 31.65 -1.60
CA SER A 1207 -13.97 32.57 -2.58
C SER A 1207 -14.32 31.90 -3.91
N ASP A 1208 -13.45 31.01 -4.39
CA ASP A 1208 -13.51 30.29 -5.66
C ASP A 1208 -13.40 28.77 -5.50
N MET A 1209 -13.16 28.29 -4.27
CA MET A 1209 -12.89 26.88 -3.95
C MET A 1209 -11.68 26.29 -4.67
N HIS A 1210 -10.71 27.13 -5.00
CA HIS A 1210 -9.42 26.71 -5.51
C HIS A 1210 -8.70 25.88 -4.44
N THR A 1211 -8.18 24.70 -4.81
CA THR A 1211 -7.36 23.88 -3.93
C THR A 1211 -6.01 24.57 -3.75
N LEU A 1212 -5.67 25.00 -2.53
CA LEU A 1212 -4.36 25.57 -2.23
C LEU A 1212 -3.32 24.47 -2.18
N CYS A 1213 -3.54 23.43 -1.37
CA CYS A 1213 -2.68 22.25 -1.33
C CYS A 1213 -3.38 21.07 -0.66
N TRP A 1214 -2.82 19.89 -0.91
CA TRP A 1214 -2.97 18.70 -0.09
C TRP A 1214 -1.68 18.43 0.68
N SER A 1215 -1.80 18.02 1.94
CA SER A 1215 -0.66 17.58 2.74
C SER A 1215 -0.99 16.28 3.45
N LYS A 1216 0.01 15.42 3.61
CA LYS A 1216 -0.12 14.11 4.25
C LYS A 1216 0.73 14.03 5.51
N THR A 1217 0.17 13.40 6.54
CA THR A 1217 0.81 13.18 7.85
C THR A 1217 1.23 11.70 8.00
N ASN A 1218 2.19 11.39 8.87
CA ASN A 1218 2.58 10.02 9.25
C ASN A 1218 1.70 9.47 10.39
N SER A 1219 0.77 10.27 10.87
CA SER A 1219 -0.10 9.98 12.02
C SER A 1219 -1.55 10.30 11.68
N ARG A 1220 -2.51 9.63 12.32
CA ARG A 1220 -3.91 9.91 12.03
C ARG A 1220 -4.31 11.29 12.54
N ILE A 1221 -5.24 11.92 11.84
CA ILE A 1221 -5.81 13.23 12.17
C ILE A 1221 -7.32 13.13 12.40
N TYR A 1222 -7.85 13.96 13.31
CA TYR A 1222 -9.21 13.77 13.83
C TYR A 1222 -10.09 15.01 13.75
N ASP A 1223 -9.59 16.17 14.17
CA ASP A 1223 -10.33 17.43 14.15
C ASP A 1223 -9.42 18.58 13.69
N ALA A 1224 -10.04 19.63 13.17
CA ALA A 1224 -9.33 20.83 12.73
C ALA A 1224 -10.12 22.08 13.08
N ALA A 1225 -9.40 23.16 13.40
CA ALA A 1225 -10.00 24.46 13.62
C ALA A 1225 -9.05 25.57 13.17
N PHE A 1226 -9.63 26.61 12.59
CA PHE A 1226 -8.93 27.85 12.31
C PHE A 1226 -8.95 28.76 13.54
N ASP A 1227 -7.89 29.54 13.68
CA ASP A 1227 -7.92 30.71 14.54
C ASP A 1227 -8.95 31.74 14.02
N PRO A 1228 -9.45 32.64 14.87
CA PRO A 1228 -10.37 33.71 14.47
C PRO A 1228 -9.93 34.54 13.27
N SER A 1229 -8.62 34.73 13.03
CA SER A 1229 -8.14 35.45 11.85
C SER A 1229 -8.17 34.64 10.56
N GLY A 1230 -8.25 33.32 10.65
CA GLY A 1230 -8.23 32.39 9.51
C GLY A 1230 -6.86 32.19 8.89
N ARG A 1231 -5.78 32.61 9.57
CA ARG A 1231 -4.38 32.49 9.12
C ARG A 1231 -3.66 31.28 9.70
N VAL A 1232 -4.06 30.82 10.88
CA VAL A 1232 -3.49 29.65 11.55
C VAL A 1232 -4.51 28.53 11.56
N LEU A 1233 -4.12 27.40 10.99
CA LEU A 1233 -4.86 26.15 11.03
C LEU A 1233 -4.25 25.25 12.11
N THR A 1234 -5.09 24.76 13.02
CA THR A 1234 -4.71 23.73 13.98
C THR A 1234 -5.38 22.42 13.65
N VAL A 1235 -4.62 21.34 13.64
CA VAL A 1235 -5.10 19.98 13.42
C VAL A 1235 -4.69 19.11 14.59
N VAL A 1236 -5.64 18.41 15.20
CA VAL A 1236 -5.37 17.43 16.27
C VAL A 1236 -5.29 16.03 15.67
N GLY A 1237 -4.30 15.26 16.11
CA GLY A 1237 -4.07 13.90 15.66
C GLY A 1237 -3.26 13.08 16.67
N ASP A 1238 -3.00 11.82 16.31
CA ASP A 1238 -2.22 10.84 17.08
C ASP A 1238 -0.88 11.41 17.61
N ALA A 1239 -0.23 12.30 16.85
CA ALA A 1239 1.06 12.86 17.21
C ALA A 1239 1.00 14.12 18.08
N GLY A 1240 -0.17 14.76 18.22
CA GLY A 1240 -0.30 16.01 18.96
C GLY A 1240 -1.20 17.01 18.26
N LEU A 1241 -0.97 18.29 18.58
CA LEU A 1241 -1.51 19.43 17.85
C LEU A 1241 -0.52 19.91 16.80
N HIS A 1242 -0.91 19.82 15.55
CA HIS A 1242 -0.18 20.36 14.42
C HIS A 1242 -0.64 21.80 14.20
N PHE A 1243 0.30 22.75 14.21
CA PHE A 1243 0.03 24.14 13.90
C PHE A 1243 0.60 24.52 12.54
N PHE A 1244 -0.27 25.03 11.68
CA PHE A 1244 0.05 25.45 10.34
C PHE A 1244 -0.30 26.92 10.12
N GLU A 1245 0.59 27.66 9.49
CA GLU A 1245 0.29 28.93 8.85
C GLU A 1245 -0.25 28.67 7.44
N VAL A 1246 -1.38 29.28 7.10
CA VAL A 1246 -1.99 29.20 5.77
C VAL A 1246 -1.55 30.39 4.93
N HIS A 1247 -0.92 30.10 3.80
CA HIS A 1247 -0.44 31.10 2.85
C HIS A 1247 -1.34 31.08 1.60
N ASP A 1248 -1.92 32.23 1.26
CA ASP A 1248 -2.65 32.44 0.02
C ASP A 1248 -2.00 33.59 -0.77
N PRO A 1249 -1.46 33.34 -1.98
CA PRO A 1249 -0.77 34.36 -2.77
C PRO A 1249 -1.69 35.49 -3.25
N THR A 1250 -3.01 35.30 -3.18
CA THR A 1250 -4.00 36.31 -3.53
C THR A 1250 -4.41 37.20 -2.36
N ASP A 1251 -3.96 36.90 -1.14
CA ASP A 1251 -4.22 37.73 0.03
C ASP A 1251 -3.31 38.98 0.00
N PRO A 1252 -3.87 40.20 -0.14
CA PRO A 1252 -3.10 41.43 -0.25
C PRO A 1252 -2.28 41.74 1.02
N THR A 1253 -2.60 41.13 2.16
CA THR A 1253 -1.93 41.37 3.45
C THR A 1253 -0.62 40.61 3.64
N VAL A 1254 -0.35 39.60 2.80
CA VAL A 1254 0.84 38.73 2.89
C VAL A 1254 2.04 39.28 2.12
N ARG A 1255 1.82 40.25 1.21
CA ARG A 1255 2.89 40.87 0.40
C ARG A 1255 3.95 41.62 1.22
N GLU A 1256 3.69 41.93 2.49
CA GLU A 1256 4.63 42.66 3.35
C GLU A 1256 5.54 41.77 4.22
N SER A 1257 5.17 40.51 4.54
CA SER A 1257 5.96 39.68 5.45
C SER A 1257 7.11 38.92 4.76
N ASP A 1258 6.91 38.41 3.54
CA ASP A 1258 7.95 37.65 2.82
C ASP A 1258 9.11 38.52 2.31
N ALA A 1259 8.94 39.84 2.26
CA ALA A 1259 10.00 40.79 1.90
C ALA A 1259 11.04 40.99 3.03
N THR A 1260 10.77 40.53 4.26
CA THR A 1260 11.64 40.79 5.42
C THR A 1260 12.53 39.62 5.83
N THR A 1261 12.29 38.40 5.35
CA THR A 1261 13.06 37.19 5.72
C THR A 1261 14.09 36.74 4.69
N THR A 1262 14.29 37.49 3.60
CA THR A 1262 15.32 37.21 2.58
C THR A 1262 16.60 38.03 2.73
N GLY A 1263 16.82 38.64 3.90
CA GLY A 1263 17.99 39.47 4.18
C GLY A 1263 18.73 39.09 5.47
N SER A 1264 19.39 37.94 5.50
CA SER A 1264 20.72 37.73 6.13
C SER A 1264 21.29 36.37 5.79
#